data_AF-A0A535UB71-F1
#
_entry.id   AF-A0A535UB71-F1
#
_cell.length_a   1.000
_cell.length_b   1.000
_cell.length_c   1.000
_cell.angle_alpha   90.00
_cell.angle_beta   90.00
_cell.angle_gamma   90.00
#
_symmetry.space_group_name_H-M   'P 1'
#
loop_
_entity.id
_entity.type
_entity.pdbx_description
1 polymer ?
#
loop_
_entity_poly.entity_id
_entity_poly.type
_entity_poly.pdbx_seq_one_letter_code
_entity_poly.pdbx_strand_id
1 'polypeptide(L)'
;MKPLHVAFVWHMHQPYYKDDLTNTYLLPWVRLRSAKDYYKMPALLDAYPKVRATFNLVPSLLAQIEDYGKDDSVDLFLNLSKRNADELSSEERAFLIRWMRESPRALRVQQSPRYLELASRAPDAQFTSQDMRDLQIWFNLAWCDPAWAESDPRLAELKRKDRDFSESDKEPLFEAQMEIMQKVIPKYRELADRGQAELTFSPYYHPILPLLIHIDSARTANPQIQLPERHFSHREDAERQVEMGQGLFERLLQRKPTGMWPSEMAVGESVVGLATKAGVDWMISDEEVLARSLDTHFYRDNEGRVNAPDQLYRPFQVEREGQSMAMVFRDSNISNSIGFDYQRMPSVDAAHNLVGRLRRIREQQGDKDYLAVIALDGENAWEFYPRDGHDFLNALYTELEATPDIVTTTVSDFLTEHPAQQNLHHLHTGSWIGASLDTWIGDPEHNIAWELLADTRTWLDEQSRQRPQLSDAAALGWREILITEGSDWFWWFSRKHDSGMDTIWDNQFRLHLRNVYKLMGVRAPARLFQPIIQRTPTPERKPPAESISPKSRGDSAWSKAGFYVVGSGFGALHRPAGVVERVLYGCDAERVYVRLDSPRSPEELDAQKIEFWLYFSGVPADGRGGKLKLPLAVTATSDFGFDAAHVVRILPQSRGAKLTVARVDEEQARAEPAAELESPDPFFISIPLEALGRHGGETMEMAVVVSREGRDIEQVPPSGSLGLRIPGDGAAAMAPGPKQIKVLVATSELTPFAKSGGVADVAASLSKELRRLGHDVRVVMPRYRQIDIGKHNLKPVVHDLPVQMGGQTMPATIFEGRLGDVVVYFIDCPQLYDRDGIYGFGDDDARSVYFSRALLEMLPALKFSPDVIHIHDWFAALVPNLIDRIYTEGPTAEVATALTIHNLAAQGVFGFGALTLAGLDKWGLIRVGIPGLDNVVNVLGRGIHFADVVNTVSERYAAEMQMAEYGEGLDELIRSHAHKLHGIVNGIDYEIFDPHKDPNIPHHYSASAPEPKALCRAELRSELGLEQSDRPLCAMVSRLYDVKGLDLVEQAMPALMKFGVQVVVIGTGDRRYEDMFRRYAGERSGQVAAAIGFDAPLAQRIYAGADMLWMPSRYEPGGLAQLIALRYGTVPVVRVTGGLADTIKDYDPVASKGNGFTFAPYDPWQFYAAVVRAAETYRHPSLWSGLIRRDMNEDVSWSKSAQRYVQLFHSAIASRRERRGVTAAAD
;
A
#
# COMPACT_ATOMS: atom_id res chain seq x y z
N MET A 1 -42.91 -45.20 4.70
CA MET A 1 -42.15 -43.98 4.37
C MET A 1 -40.78 -44.40 3.88
N LYS A 2 -40.40 -43.93 2.69
CA LYS A 2 -39.06 -44.16 2.13
C LYS A 2 -37.97 -43.58 3.05
N PRO A 3 -36.73 -44.07 2.97
CA PRO A 3 -35.62 -43.40 3.63
C PRO A 3 -35.37 -42.03 2.98
N LEU A 4 -34.85 -41.08 3.76
CA LEU A 4 -34.31 -39.82 3.23
C LEU A 4 -32.88 -40.06 2.76
N HIS A 5 -32.57 -39.69 1.52
CA HIS A 5 -31.20 -39.75 1.01
C HIS A 5 -30.46 -38.46 1.38
N VAL A 6 -29.25 -38.59 1.91
CA VAL A 6 -28.42 -37.45 2.32
C VAL A 6 -27.06 -37.51 1.62
N ALA A 7 -26.70 -36.47 0.88
CA ALA A 7 -25.39 -36.35 0.25
C ALA A 7 -24.56 -35.29 0.98
N PHE A 8 -23.48 -35.72 1.62
CA PHE A 8 -22.44 -34.81 2.10
C PHE A 8 -21.46 -34.53 0.96
N VAL A 9 -21.25 -33.26 0.64
CA VAL A 9 -20.28 -32.83 -0.38
C VAL A 9 -19.25 -31.92 0.28
N TRP A 10 -18.07 -32.46 0.58
CA TRP A 10 -17.00 -31.74 1.26
C TRP A 10 -16.03 -31.14 0.24
N HIS A 11 -15.87 -29.82 0.25
CA HIS A 11 -14.97 -29.12 -0.66
C HIS A 11 -13.60 -28.88 -0.04
N MET A 12 -12.55 -29.50 -0.60
CA MET A 12 -11.18 -29.36 -0.10
C MET A 12 -10.40 -28.40 -0.98
N HIS A 13 -10.04 -27.25 -0.42
CA HIS A 13 -9.51 -26.14 -1.19
C HIS A 13 -8.32 -25.44 -0.50
N GLN A 14 -7.33 -25.04 -1.31
CA GLN A 14 -6.34 -24.03 -0.96
C GLN A 14 -5.97 -23.18 -2.18
N PRO A 15 -5.68 -21.88 -1.97
CA PRO A 15 -4.99 -21.02 -2.92
C PRO A 15 -3.67 -21.61 -3.42
N TYR A 16 -3.20 -21.12 -4.57
CA TYR A 16 -1.88 -21.46 -5.07
C TYR A 16 -0.80 -20.57 -4.44
N TYR A 17 0.03 -21.14 -3.56
CA TYR A 17 0.97 -20.38 -2.72
C TYR A 17 2.40 -20.30 -3.26
N LYS A 18 2.70 -21.01 -4.34
CA LYS A 18 4.06 -21.16 -4.85
C LYS A 18 4.44 -19.99 -5.75
N ASP A 19 5.62 -19.41 -5.51
CA ASP A 19 6.29 -18.59 -6.51
C ASP A 19 7.07 -19.51 -7.46
N ASP A 20 6.57 -19.64 -8.69
CA ASP A 20 7.13 -20.55 -9.70
C ASP A 20 8.56 -20.16 -10.14
N LEU A 21 8.99 -18.92 -9.92
CA LEU A 21 10.36 -18.49 -10.25
C LEU A 21 11.38 -18.83 -9.16
N THR A 22 10.99 -18.77 -7.89
CA THR A 22 11.87 -19.06 -6.75
C THR A 22 11.69 -20.47 -6.21
N ASN A 23 10.69 -21.22 -6.72
CA ASN A 23 10.33 -22.57 -6.29
C ASN A 23 10.01 -22.66 -4.79
N THR A 24 9.58 -21.55 -4.17
CA THR A 24 9.33 -21.45 -2.73
C THR A 24 7.84 -21.23 -2.44
N TYR A 25 7.32 -21.92 -1.42
CA TYR A 25 5.97 -21.68 -0.91
C TYR A 25 5.99 -20.56 0.13
N LEU A 26 5.19 -19.51 -0.09
CA LEU A 26 5.14 -18.37 0.82
C LEU A 26 4.35 -18.68 2.11
N LEU A 27 3.34 -19.54 2.01
CA LEU A 27 2.44 -19.87 3.11
C LEU A 27 2.35 -21.39 3.32
N PRO A 28 2.17 -21.86 4.58
CA PRO A 28 2.33 -23.26 4.95
C PRO A 28 1.03 -24.08 4.87
N TRP A 29 -0.07 -23.47 4.45
CA TRP A 29 -1.42 -23.98 4.73
C TRP A 29 -1.72 -25.32 4.06
N VAL A 30 -1.20 -25.59 2.86
CA VAL A 30 -1.32 -26.90 2.21
C VAL A 30 -0.70 -28.01 3.08
N ARG A 31 0.51 -27.79 3.61
CA ARG A 31 1.20 -28.75 4.49
C ARG A 31 0.47 -28.91 5.81
N LEU A 32 0.13 -27.80 6.47
CA LEU A 32 -0.49 -27.84 7.80
C LEU A 32 -1.90 -28.46 7.77
N ARG A 33 -2.71 -28.16 6.75
CA ARG A 33 -4.03 -28.80 6.57
C ARG A 33 -3.92 -30.26 6.14
N SER A 34 -2.87 -30.66 5.43
CA SER A 34 -2.59 -32.07 5.11
C SER A 34 -2.31 -32.90 6.37
N ALA A 35 -1.67 -32.30 7.38
CA ALA A 35 -1.44 -32.91 8.69
C ALA A 35 -2.70 -33.00 9.58
N LYS A 36 -3.85 -32.57 9.05
CA LYS A 36 -5.11 -32.46 9.77
C LYS A 36 -6.28 -32.83 8.86
N ASP A 37 -6.97 -31.84 8.30
CA ASP A 37 -8.32 -31.98 7.74
C ASP A 37 -8.35 -32.83 6.47
N TYR A 38 -7.38 -32.66 5.56
CA TYR A 38 -7.35 -33.38 4.28
C TYR A 38 -7.10 -34.88 4.41
N TYR A 39 -6.47 -35.33 5.50
CA TYR A 39 -6.33 -36.75 5.79
C TYR A 39 -7.41 -37.25 6.76
N LYS A 40 -7.64 -36.53 7.87
CA LYS A 40 -8.56 -36.93 8.94
C LYS A 40 -9.96 -37.19 8.43
N MET A 41 -10.52 -36.29 7.64
CA MET A 41 -11.93 -36.40 7.22
C MET A 41 -12.22 -37.66 6.40
N PRO A 42 -11.47 -37.99 5.34
CA PRO A 42 -11.66 -39.26 4.66
C PRO A 42 -11.28 -40.46 5.56
N ALA A 43 -10.25 -40.35 6.40
CA ALA A 43 -9.86 -41.44 7.29
C ALA A 43 -10.92 -41.83 8.32
N LEU A 44 -11.72 -40.88 8.83
CA LEU A 44 -12.81 -41.16 9.77
C LEU A 44 -13.85 -42.13 9.19
N LEU A 45 -14.05 -42.15 7.87
CA LEU A 45 -15.02 -43.04 7.22
C LEU A 45 -14.64 -44.53 7.33
N ASP A 46 -13.40 -44.88 7.69
CA ASP A 46 -12.99 -46.26 7.94
C ASP A 46 -13.78 -46.92 9.08
N ALA A 47 -14.18 -46.14 10.08
CA ALA A 47 -14.95 -46.65 11.21
C ALA A 47 -16.45 -46.79 10.91
N TYR A 48 -16.96 -46.21 9.81
CA TYR A 48 -18.38 -46.08 9.51
C TYR A 48 -18.71 -46.56 8.08
N PRO A 49 -18.62 -47.86 7.79
CA PRO A 49 -18.73 -48.40 6.42
C PRO A 49 -20.07 -48.12 5.72
N LYS A 50 -21.14 -47.80 6.46
CA LYS A 50 -22.44 -47.40 5.87
C LYS A 50 -22.51 -45.92 5.51
N VAL A 51 -21.63 -45.09 6.06
CA VAL A 51 -21.60 -43.66 5.78
C VAL A 51 -20.87 -43.43 4.46
N ARG A 52 -21.56 -42.79 3.52
CA ARG A 52 -21.02 -42.37 2.22
C ARG A 52 -20.91 -40.86 2.12
N ALA A 53 -19.93 -40.37 1.37
CA ALA A 53 -19.73 -38.95 1.15
C ALA A 53 -19.15 -38.67 -0.24
N THR A 54 -19.35 -37.46 -0.73
CA THR A 54 -18.68 -36.92 -1.92
C THR A 54 -17.59 -35.96 -1.47
N PHE A 55 -16.38 -36.07 -2.01
CA PHE A 55 -15.28 -35.15 -1.76
C PHE A 55 -14.91 -34.43 -3.05
N ASN A 56 -15.01 -33.10 -3.03
CA ASN A 56 -14.47 -32.28 -4.07
C ASN A 56 -13.01 -31.92 -3.75
N LEU A 57 -12.10 -32.17 -4.69
CA LEU A 57 -10.67 -31.92 -4.55
C LEU A 57 -10.23 -30.89 -5.60
N VAL A 58 -9.84 -29.71 -5.15
CA VAL A 58 -9.37 -28.67 -6.08
C VAL A 58 -8.01 -29.07 -6.69
N PRO A 59 -7.84 -29.03 -8.02
CA PRO A 59 -6.61 -29.49 -8.66
C PRO A 59 -5.35 -28.71 -8.24
N SER A 60 -5.42 -27.39 -8.01
CA SER A 60 -4.30 -26.60 -7.49
C SER A 60 -3.83 -27.08 -6.11
N LEU A 61 -4.75 -27.54 -5.23
CA LEU A 61 -4.40 -28.16 -3.96
C LEU A 61 -3.66 -29.49 -4.20
N LEU A 62 -4.19 -30.36 -5.07
CA LEU A 62 -3.57 -31.65 -5.38
C LEU A 62 -2.16 -31.49 -5.98
N ALA A 63 -1.97 -30.51 -6.87
CA ALA A 63 -0.67 -30.17 -7.45
C ALA A 63 0.35 -29.79 -6.36
N GLN A 64 -0.07 -28.97 -5.40
CA GLN A 64 0.80 -28.56 -4.30
C GLN A 64 1.10 -29.73 -3.36
N ILE A 65 0.12 -30.60 -3.05
CA ILE A 65 0.35 -31.81 -2.26
C ILE A 65 1.36 -32.75 -2.93
N GLU A 66 1.23 -32.99 -4.24
CA GLU A 66 2.21 -33.77 -5.01
C GLU A 66 3.60 -33.13 -4.97
N ASP A 67 3.68 -31.81 -5.04
CA ASP A 67 4.95 -31.10 -5.12
C ASP A 67 5.74 -31.10 -3.80
N TYR A 68 5.07 -30.91 -2.65
CA TYR A 68 5.69 -31.10 -1.33
C TYR A 68 6.18 -32.54 -1.09
N GLY A 69 5.66 -33.51 -1.84
CA GLY A 69 6.14 -34.90 -1.82
C GLY A 69 7.54 -35.09 -2.44
N LYS A 70 8.14 -34.03 -3.02
CA LYS A 70 9.49 -34.03 -3.61
C LYS A 70 10.47 -33.32 -2.66
N ASP A 71 11.70 -33.83 -2.57
CA ASP A 71 12.70 -33.41 -1.55
C ASP A 71 13.09 -31.91 -1.57
N ASP A 72 12.82 -31.18 -2.66
CA ASP A 72 13.27 -29.78 -2.85
C ASP A 72 12.20 -28.69 -2.63
N SER A 73 10.94 -29.07 -2.33
CA SER A 73 9.84 -28.10 -2.18
C SER A 73 9.52 -27.83 -0.70
N VAL A 74 9.90 -26.66 -0.20
CA VAL A 74 9.67 -26.24 1.20
C VAL A 74 8.92 -24.90 1.29
N ASP A 75 8.04 -24.78 2.29
CA ASP A 75 7.54 -23.47 2.70
C ASP A 75 8.52 -22.73 3.61
N LEU A 76 8.41 -21.40 3.58
CA LEU A 76 9.18 -20.50 4.43
C LEU A 76 9.07 -20.88 5.92
N PHE A 77 7.89 -21.29 6.39
CA PHE A 77 7.67 -21.65 7.79
C PHE A 77 8.39 -22.96 8.15
N LEU A 78 8.31 -23.98 7.30
CA LEU A 78 9.02 -25.25 7.49
C LEU A 78 10.54 -25.05 7.44
N ASN A 79 11.02 -24.27 6.47
CA ASN A 79 12.45 -23.97 6.34
C ASN A 79 12.97 -23.28 7.62
N LEU A 80 12.28 -22.25 8.09
CA LEU A 80 12.64 -21.57 9.33
C LEU A 80 12.45 -22.45 10.57
N SER A 81 11.48 -23.37 10.59
CA SER A 81 11.26 -24.27 11.72
C SER A 81 12.34 -25.35 11.83
N LYS A 82 12.89 -25.81 10.69
CA LYS A 82 13.98 -26.80 10.65
C LYS A 82 15.35 -26.22 11.05
N ARG A 83 15.57 -24.91 10.88
CA ARG A 83 16.83 -24.27 11.28
C ARG A 83 17.04 -24.28 12.79
N ASN A 84 18.30 -24.41 13.19
CA ASN A 84 18.69 -24.36 14.60
C ASN A 84 18.32 -22.99 15.19
N ALA A 85 17.65 -22.99 16.35
CA ALA A 85 17.17 -21.76 16.98
C ALA A 85 18.31 -20.78 17.33
N ASP A 86 19.51 -21.29 17.58
CA ASP A 86 20.71 -20.49 17.89
C ASP A 86 21.32 -19.81 16.66
N GLU A 87 20.97 -20.27 15.45
CA GLU A 87 21.49 -19.76 14.18
C GLU A 87 20.52 -18.80 13.47
N LEU A 88 19.35 -18.55 14.07
CA LEU A 88 18.36 -17.64 13.51
C LEU A 88 18.82 -16.20 13.67
N SER A 89 18.75 -15.44 12.57
CA SER A 89 18.98 -14.00 12.61
C SER A 89 17.88 -13.28 13.43
N SER A 90 18.14 -12.03 13.81
CA SER A 90 17.14 -11.21 14.51
C SER A 90 15.84 -11.06 13.71
N GLU A 91 15.95 -10.93 12.39
CA GLU A 91 14.81 -10.82 11.47
C GLU A 91 14.02 -12.13 11.38
N GLU A 92 14.70 -13.28 11.31
CA GLU A 92 14.07 -14.60 11.30
C GLU A 92 13.37 -14.90 12.62
N ARG A 93 13.99 -14.51 13.75
CA ARG A 93 13.34 -14.59 15.07
C ARG A 93 12.08 -13.73 15.13
N ALA A 94 12.15 -12.50 14.64
CA ALA A 94 10.98 -11.62 14.58
C ALA A 94 9.87 -12.20 13.70
N PHE A 95 10.21 -12.83 12.57
CA PHE A 95 9.25 -13.54 11.72
C PHE A 95 8.53 -14.65 12.49
N LEU A 96 9.27 -15.53 13.16
CA LEU A 96 8.68 -16.61 13.95
C LEU A 96 7.80 -16.08 15.08
N ILE A 97 8.24 -15.07 15.82
CA ILE A 97 7.44 -14.45 16.89
C ILE A 97 6.18 -13.79 16.32
N ARG A 98 6.24 -13.21 15.13
CA ARG A 98 5.07 -12.57 14.52
C ARG A 98 4.05 -13.59 14.03
N TRP A 99 4.49 -14.66 13.37
CA TRP A 99 3.62 -15.55 12.61
C TRP A 99 3.35 -16.89 13.27
N MET A 100 4.28 -17.40 14.07
CA MET A 100 4.13 -18.67 14.79
C MET A 100 3.64 -18.48 16.22
N ARG A 101 3.59 -17.23 16.73
CA ARG A 101 2.92 -16.90 17.99
C ARG A 101 1.45 -16.62 17.72
N GLU A 102 0.67 -17.68 17.56
CA GLU A 102 -0.75 -17.60 17.29
C GLU A 102 -1.53 -16.98 18.48
N SER A 103 -2.78 -16.60 18.22
CA SER A 103 -3.64 -15.98 19.24
C SER A 103 -3.79 -16.88 20.47
N PRO A 104 -3.59 -16.37 21.70
CA PRO A 104 -3.89 -17.11 22.94
C PRO A 104 -5.34 -17.59 23.05
N ARG A 105 -6.24 -17.02 22.23
CA ARG A 105 -7.65 -17.42 22.17
C ARG A 105 -7.91 -18.63 21.27
N ALA A 106 -6.95 -19.02 20.43
CA ALA A 106 -7.11 -20.18 19.55
C ALA A 106 -7.14 -21.47 20.37
N LEU A 107 -8.12 -22.34 20.10
CA LEU A 107 -8.32 -23.58 20.87
C LEU A 107 -7.08 -24.47 20.86
N ARG A 108 -6.38 -24.56 19.71
CA ARG A 108 -5.13 -25.33 19.57
C ARG A 108 -4.00 -24.81 20.47
N VAL A 109 -3.91 -23.49 20.66
CA VAL A 109 -2.90 -22.87 21.54
C VAL A 109 -3.22 -23.17 23.01
N GLN A 110 -4.50 -23.15 23.38
CA GLN A 110 -4.96 -23.40 24.75
C GLN A 110 -4.75 -24.86 25.22
N GLN A 111 -4.50 -25.79 24.29
CA GLN A 111 -4.28 -27.20 24.62
C GLN A 111 -2.87 -27.50 25.17
N SER A 112 -1.93 -26.56 25.07
CA SER A 112 -0.58 -26.68 25.64
C SER A 112 -0.30 -25.55 26.61
N PRO A 113 0.09 -25.86 27.87
CA PRO A 113 0.56 -24.86 28.82
C PRO A 113 1.74 -24.04 28.29
N ARG A 114 2.74 -24.68 27.66
CA ARG A 114 3.91 -23.97 27.14
C ARG A 114 3.58 -23.13 25.91
N TYR A 115 2.79 -23.63 24.96
CA TYR A 115 2.45 -22.82 23.79
C TYR A 115 1.61 -21.61 24.19
N LEU A 116 0.64 -21.80 25.11
CA LEU A 116 -0.14 -20.70 25.69
C LEU A 116 0.72 -19.71 26.45
N GLU A 117 1.73 -20.16 27.20
CA GLU A 117 2.69 -19.29 27.86
C GLU A 117 3.39 -18.39 26.83
N LEU A 118 3.98 -18.97 25.78
CA LEU A 118 4.70 -18.25 24.73
C LEU A 118 3.78 -17.31 23.94
N ALA A 119 2.56 -17.76 23.64
CA ALA A 119 1.54 -16.98 22.94
C ALA A 119 1.04 -15.78 23.75
N SER A 120 0.91 -15.96 25.07
CA SER A 120 0.39 -14.94 25.99
C SER A 120 1.44 -13.93 26.43
N ARG A 121 2.72 -14.17 26.09
CA ARG A 121 3.79 -13.23 26.44
C ARG A 121 3.49 -11.85 25.89
N ALA A 122 3.82 -10.86 26.71
CA ALA A 122 3.73 -9.49 26.28
C ALA A 122 4.56 -9.33 25.01
N PRO A 123 4.15 -8.47 24.07
CA PRO A 123 4.76 -8.50 22.77
C PRO A 123 6.24 -8.01 22.82
N ASP A 124 6.69 -7.51 23.99
CA ASP A 124 8.05 -7.19 24.46
C ASP A 124 8.91 -8.30 24.92
N ALA A 125 8.30 -9.42 25.23
CA ALA A 125 9.03 -10.42 25.96
C ALA A 125 10.24 -10.83 25.12
N GLN A 126 11.41 -10.80 25.74
CA GLN A 126 12.59 -11.36 25.11
C GLN A 126 12.36 -12.87 24.97
N PHE A 127 12.57 -13.38 23.76
CA PHE A 127 12.52 -14.81 23.47
C PHE A 127 13.94 -15.36 23.46
N THR A 128 14.24 -16.25 24.39
CA THR A 128 15.50 -17.00 24.40
C THR A 128 15.55 -17.97 23.22
N SER A 129 16.73 -18.50 22.87
CA SER A 129 16.80 -19.56 21.85
C SER A 129 15.95 -20.78 22.21
N GLN A 130 15.82 -21.11 23.50
CA GLN A 130 14.93 -22.18 23.95
C GLN A 130 13.47 -21.84 23.69
N ASP A 131 13.04 -20.59 23.95
CA ASP A 131 11.67 -20.16 23.63
C ASP A 131 11.39 -20.21 22.12
N MET A 132 12.37 -19.80 21.30
CA MET A 132 12.26 -19.88 19.84
C MET A 132 12.10 -21.34 19.37
N ARG A 133 12.89 -22.25 19.93
CA ARG A 133 12.82 -23.68 19.60
C ARG A 133 11.49 -24.30 20.02
N ASP A 134 11.03 -23.98 21.23
CA ASP A 134 9.73 -24.44 21.72
C ASP A 134 8.60 -23.90 20.82
N LEU A 135 8.71 -22.66 20.35
CA LEU A 135 7.74 -22.06 19.42
C LEU A 135 7.74 -22.74 18.05
N GLN A 136 8.91 -23.04 17.48
CA GLN A 136 9.05 -23.76 16.20
C GLN A 136 8.35 -25.13 16.24
N ILE A 137 8.51 -25.87 17.35
CA ILE A 137 7.88 -27.18 17.53
C ILE A 137 6.39 -27.03 17.79
N TRP A 138 5.98 -26.16 18.72
CA TRP A 138 4.59 -26.04 19.09
C TRP A 138 3.69 -25.53 17.98
N PHE A 139 4.16 -24.56 17.19
CA PHE A 139 3.40 -24.12 16.03
C PHE A 139 3.09 -25.30 15.10
N ASN A 140 4.08 -26.10 14.72
CA ASN A 140 3.85 -27.21 13.81
C ASN A 140 3.07 -28.38 14.46
N LEU A 141 3.34 -28.69 15.74
CA LEU A 141 2.65 -29.76 16.47
C LEU A 141 1.17 -29.43 16.72
N ALA A 142 0.83 -28.18 17.04
CA ALA A 142 -0.54 -27.73 17.28
C ALA A 142 -1.44 -27.76 16.02
N TRP A 143 -0.82 -27.85 14.84
CA TRP A 143 -1.50 -28.02 13.56
C TRP A 143 -1.68 -29.49 13.14
N CYS A 144 -1.18 -30.45 13.92
CA CYS A 144 -1.47 -31.87 13.72
C CYS A 144 -2.84 -32.22 14.31
N ASP A 145 -3.61 -33.08 13.64
CA ASP A 145 -4.89 -33.56 14.19
C ASP A 145 -4.73 -34.07 15.64
N PRO A 146 -5.56 -33.62 16.61
CA PRO A 146 -5.38 -33.98 18.01
C PRO A 146 -5.44 -35.48 18.29
N ALA A 147 -6.29 -36.24 17.59
CA ALA A 147 -6.42 -37.69 17.79
C ALA A 147 -5.21 -38.44 17.21
N TRP A 148 -4.70 -37.99 16.07
CA TRP A 148 -3.43 -38.48 15.51
C TRP A 148 -2.24 -38.14 16.40
N ALA A 149 -2.13 -36.89 16.88
CA ALA A 149 -1.04 -36.47 17.77
C ALA A 149 -1.04 -37.23 19.11
N GLU A 150 -2.19 -37.75 19.55
CA GLU A 150 -2.31 -38.59 20.74
C GLU A 150 -1.98 -40.07 20.49
N SER A 151 -2.13 -40.56 19.26
CA SER A 151 -1.96 -41.97 18.91
C SER A 151 -0.61 -42.29 18.25
N ASP A 152 0.03 -41.34 17.56
CA ASP A 152 1.39 -41.51 17.04
C ASP A 152 2.41 -41.39 18.19
N PRO A 153 3.22 -42.43 18.48
CA PRO A 153 4.15 -42.42 19.60
C PRO A 153 5.16 -41.25 19.58
N ARG A 154 5.54 -40.77 18.38
CA ARG A 154 6.49 -39.66 18.22
C ARG A 154 5.85 -38.36 18.66
N LEU A 155 4.65 -38.06 18.16
CA LEU A 155 3.93 -36.82 18.45
C LEU A 155 3.41 -36.79 19.89
N ALA A 156 2.95 -37.93 20.40
CA ALA A 156 2.47 -38.07 21.77
C ALA A 156 3.58 -37.79 22.79
N GLU A 157 4.81 -38.24 22.50
CA GLU A 157 5.98 -37.94 23.34
C GLU A 157 6.33 -36.45 23.32
N LEU A 158 6.28 -35.78 22.16
CA LEU A 158 6.48 -34.33 22.08
C LEU A 158 5.42 -33.55 22.86
N LYS A 159 4.14 -33.96 22.74
CA LYS A 159 3.02 -33.37 23.49
C LYS A 159 3.19 -33.57 24.99
N ARG A 160 3.67 -34.73 25.43
CA ARG A 160 3.96 -35.05 26.85
C ARG A 160 5.14 -34.23 27.39
N LYS A 161 6.15 -34.01 26.56
CA LYS A 161 7.34 -33.22 26.92
C LYS A 161 6.99 -31.75 27.17
N ASP A 162 6.11 -31.17 26.35
CA ASP A 162 5.53 -29.82 26.40
C ASP A 162 6.51 -28.64 26.36
N ARG A 163 7.72 -28.76 26.88
CA ARG A 163 8.72 -27.69 26.95
C ARG A 163 10.13 -28.24 26.90
N ASP A 164 11.11 -27.34 26.84
CA ASP A 164 12.53 -27.67 26.87
C ASP A 164 12.90 -28.65 25.75
N PHE A 165 12.35 -28.40 24.56
CA PHE A 165 12.64 -29.20 23.39
C PHE A 165 14.12 -29.09 22.99
N SER A 166 14.63 -30.14 22.38
CA SER A 166 15.97 -30.25 21.79
C SER A 166 15.87 -30.09 20.27
N GLU A 167 16.98 -29.75 19.61
CA GLU A 167 16.99 -29.66 18.14
C GLU A 167 16.65 -31.01 17.47
N SER A 168 17.01 -32.14 18.10
CA SER A 168 16.64 -33.48 17.63
C SER A 168 15.15 -33.79 17.74
N ASP A 169 14.38 -33.03 18.52
CA ASP A 169 12.92 -33.23 18.62
C ASP A 169 12.16 -32.72 17.38
N LYS A 170 12.81 -31.90 16.54
CA LYS A 170 12.22 -31.37 15.30
C LYS A 170 12.04 -32.43 14.22
N GLU A 171 13.03 -33.32 14.09
CA GLU A 171 13.08 -34.36 13.05
C GLU A 171 11.85 -35.29 13.08
N PRO A 172 11.51 -35.95 14.21
CA PRO A 172 10.37 -36.87 14.25
C PRO A 172 9.02 -36.18 14.01
N LEU A 173 8.89 -34.89 14.36
CA LEU A 173 7.69 -34.10 14.05
C LEU A 173 7.52 -33.90 12.54
N PHE A 174 8.58 -33.44 11.87
CA PHE A 174 8.51 -33.16 10.44
C PHE A 174 8.42 -34.43 9.60
N GLU A 175 9.09 -35.52 9.99
CA GLU A 175 8.91 -36.84 9.37
C GLU A 175 7.44 -37.28 9.44
N ALA A 176 6.82 -37.21 10.62
CA ALA A 176 5.42 -37.57 10.79
C ALA A 176 4.48 -36.72 9.93
N GLN A 177 4.72 -35.40 9.83
CA GLN A 177 3.95 -34.51 8.96
C GLN A 177 4.13 -34.81 7.46
N MET A 178 5.33 -35.18 7.02
CA MET A 178 5.55 -35.54 5.61
C MET A 178 4.91 -36.89 5.28
N GLU A 179 5.02 -37.87 6.19
CA GLU A 179 4.39 -39.20 6.03
C GLU A 179 2.87 -39.10 5.91
N ILE A 180 2.20 -38.27 6.73
CA ILE A 180 0.74 -38.14 6.66
C ILE A 180 0.31 -37.41 5.38
N MET A 181 1.08 -36.41 4.96
CA MET A 181 0.82 -35.66 3.73
C MET A 181 0.89 -36.56 2.49
N GLN A 182 1.87 -37.47 2.43
CA GLN A 182 2.00 -38.46 1.35
C GLN A 182 0.82 -39.45 1.30
N LYS A 183 0.06 -39.61 2.39
CA LYS A 183 -1.10 -40.51 2.47
C LYS A 183 -2.42 -39.84 2.05
N VAL A 184 -2.48 -38.51 1.89
CA VAL A 184 -3.71 -37.78 1.56
C VAL A 184 -4.35 -38.29 0.26
N ILE A 185 -3.64 -38.20 -0.87
CA ILE A 185 -4.15 -38.64 -2.18
C ILE A 185 -4.48 -40.14 -2.20
N PRO A 186 -3.60 -41.04 -1.72
CA PRO A 186 -3.93 -42.47 -1.60
C PRO A 186 -5.21 -42.75 -0.81
N LYS A 187 -5.47 -41.99 0.27
CA LYS A 187 -6.65 -42.23 1.11
C LYS A 187 -7.96 -41.95 0.39
N TYR A 188 -8.04 -40.86 -0.37
CA TYR A 188 -9.21 -40.57 -1.21
C TYR A 188 -9.45 -41.67 -2.26
N ARG A 189 -8.38 -42.15 -2.90
CA ARG A 189 -8.45 -43.25 -3.86
C ARG A 189 -8.99 -44.53 -3.24
N GLU A 190 -8.47 -44.90 -2.08
CA GLU A 190 -8.92 -46.09 -1.34
C GLU A 190 -10.43 -46.08 -1.08
N LEU A 191 -10.97 -44.94 -0.61
CA LEU A 191 -12.40 -44.80 -0.35
C LEU A 191 -13.25 -44.88 -1.63
N ALA A 192 -12.76 -44.30 -2.72
CA ALA A 192 -13.41 -44.37 -4.02
C ALA A 192 -13.39 -45.78 -4.61
N ASP A 193 -12.28 -46.51 -4.45
CA ASP A 193 -12.11 -47.88 -4.94
C ASP A 193 -13.08 -48.87 -4.26
N ARG A 194 -13.38 -48.67 -2.98
CA ARG A 194 -14.38 -49.47 -2.25
C ARG A 194 -15.82 -48.95 -2.37
N GLY A 195 -16.05 -47.89 -3.15
CA GLY A 195 -17.38 -47.32 -3.41
C GLY A 195 -18.02 -46.60 -2.22
N GLN A 196 -17.22 -46.17 -1.24
CA GLN A 196 -17.71 -45.43 -0.09
C GLN A 196 -17.67 -43.90 -0.31
N ALA A 197 -16.77 -43.43 -1.18
CA ALA A 197 -16.68 -42.04 -1.55
C ALA A 197 -16.81 -41.82 -3.07
N GLU A 198 -17.53 -40.76 -3.44
CA GLU A 198 -17.44 -40.16 -4.78
C GLU A 198 -16.38 -39.05 -4.75
N LEU A 199 -15.57 -38.93 -5.80
CA LEU A 199 -14.57 -37.86 -5.92
C LEU A 199 -14.96 -36.94 -7.08
N THR A 200 -15.07 -35.65 -6.80
CA THR A 200 -15.38 -34.60 -7.78
C THR A 200 -14.26 -33.56 -7.84
N PHE A 201 -14.30 -32.70 -8.84
CA PHE A 201 -13.27 -31.68 -9.05
C PHE A 201 -13.85 -30.28 -9.25
N SER A 202 -12.95 -29.28 -9.18
CA SER A 202 -13.19 -27.90 -9.59
C SER A 202 -12.23 -27.52 -10.72
N PRO A 203 -12.46 -26.39 -11.43
CA PRO A 203 -11.47 -25.85 -12.35
C PRO A 203 -10.11 -25.58 -11.67
N TYR A 204 -9.02 -25.67 -12.42
CA TYR A 204 -7.68 -25.90 -11.86
C TYR A 204 -7.24 -24.95 -10.74
N TYR A 205 -7.20 -23.64 -10.99
CA TYR A 205 -6.83 -22.62 -10.01
C TYR A 205 -8.05 -22.00 -9.30
N HIS A 206 -9.17 -22.71 -9.28
CA HIS A 206 -10.41 -22.29 -8.61
C HIS A 206 -10.98 -20.91 -9.05
N PRO A 207 -11.03 -20.56 -10.36
CA PRO A 207 -11.64 -19.32 -10.84
C PRO A 207 -13.17 -19.30 -10.76
N ILE A 208 -13.77 -18.11 -10.66
CA ILE A 208 -15.22 -17.90 -10.82
C ILE A 208 -15.59 -18.00 -12.31
N LEU A 209 -16.02 -19.18 -12.76
CA LEU A 209 -16.26 -19.46 -14.18
C LEU A 209 -17.20 -18.45 -14.88
N PRO A 210 -18.34 -18.02 -14.30
CA PRO A 210 -19.18 -17.01 -14.95
C PRO A 210 -18.43 -15.70 -15.26
N LEU A 211 -17.54 -15.24 -14.37
CA LEU A 211 -16.77 -14.00 -14.55
C LEU A 211 -15.66 -14.15 -15.58
N LEU A 212 -15.00 -15.31 -15.66
CA LEU A 212 -14.02 -15.58 -16.72
C LEU A 212 -14.66 -15.59 -18.09
N ILE A 213 -15.82 -16.24 -18.24
CA ILE A 213 -16.53 -16.27 -19.52
C ILE A 213 -16.90 -14.85 -19.92
N HIS A 214 -17.52 -14.09 -19.00
CA HIS A 214 -17.89 -12.69 -19.22
C HIS A 214 -18.24 -11.99 -17.90
N ILE A 215 -17.52 -10.91 -17.55
CA ILE A 215 -17.76 -10.20 -16.27
C ILE A 215 -19.16 -9.60 -16.12
N ASP A 216 -19.85 -9.26 -17.22
CA ASP A 216 -21.24 -8.75 -17.14
C ASP A 216 -22.23 -9.77 -16.58
N SER A 217 -21.83 -11.04 -16.43
CA SER A 217 -22.61 -12.06 -15.72
C SER A 217 -22.94 -11.65 -14.26
N ALA A 218 -22.13 -10.77 -13.64
CA ALA A 218 -22.44 -10.20 -12.33
C ALA A 218 -23.72 -9.33 -12.34
N ARG A 219 -24.06 -8.72 -13.48
CA ARG A 219 -25.27 -7.87 -13.60
C ARG A 219 -26.57 -8.66 -13.49
N THR A 220 -26.54 -9.98 -13.66
CA THR A 220 -27.71 -10.84 -13.47
C THR A 220 -28.21 -10.78 -12.03
N ALA A 221 -27.31 -10.80 -11.05
CA ALA A 221 -27.66 -10.69 -9.63
C ALA A 221 -27.77 -9.23 -9.16
N ASN A 222 -26.89 -8.36 -9.67
CA ASN A 222 -26.86 -6.95 -9.30
C ASN A 222 -26.76 -6.06 -10.55
N PRO A 223 -27.89 -5.62 -11.14
CA PRO A 223 -27.88 -4.81 -12.36
C PRO A 223 -27.11 -3.48 -12.24
N GLN A 224 -26.96 -2.96 -11.01
CA GLN A 224 -26.30 -1.68 -10.70
C GLN A 224 -24.83 -1.84 -10.33
N ILE A 225 -24.28 -3.05 -10.37
CA ILE A 225 -22.87 -3.29 -10.04
C ILE A 225 -21.96 -2.47 -10.97
N GLN A 226 -20.92 -1.88 -10.38
CA GLN A 226 -19.90 -1.13 -11.09
C GLN A 226 -18.85 -2.12 -11.60
N LEU A 227 -18.75 -2.30 -12.91
CA LEU A 227 -17.78 -3.22 -13.50
C LEU A 227 -16.46 -2.49 -13.84
N PRO A 228 -15.33 -3.21 -13.94
CA PRO A 228 -14.08 -2.65 -14.46
C PRO A 228 -14.27 -2.10 -15.88
N GLU A 229 -13.50 -1.08 -16.23
CA GLU A 229 -13.59 -0.43 -17.54
C GLU A 229 -13.08 -1.34 -18.66
N ARG A 230 -12.04 -2.12 -18.35
CA ARG A 230 -11.54 -3.18 -19.22
C ARG A 230 -12.36 -4.44 -18.97
N HIS A 231 -13.31 -4.73 -19.86
CA HIS A 231 -14.13 -5.94 -19.73
C HIS A 231 -13.28 -7.21 -19.96
N PHE A 232 -13.24 -8.09 -18.96
CA PHE A 232 -12.65 -9.42 -19.08
C PHE A 232 -13.70 -10.41 -19.61
N SER A 233 -13.38 -11.12 -20.68
CA SER A 233 -14.32 -12.02 -21.35
C SER A 233 -13.57 -13.08 -22.16
N HIS A 234 -13.24 -14.20 -21.51
CA HIS A 234 -12.37 -15.25 -22.03
C HIS A 234 -12.92 -16.65 -21.70
N ARG A 235 -13.90 -17.11 -22.47
CA ARG A 235 -14.45 -18.48 -22.38
C ARG A 235 -13.36 -19.54 -22.56
N GLU A 236 -12.36 -19.26 -23.38
CA GLU A 236 -11.23 -20.13 -23.64
C GLU A 236 -10.38 -20.41 -22.38
N ASP A 237 -10.23 -19.44 -21.48
CA ASP A 237 -9.49 -19.64 -20.22
C ASP A 237 -10.31 -20.51 -19.26
N ALA A 238 -11.63 -20.29 -19.21
CA ALA A 238 -12.56 -21.13 -18.46
C ALA A 238 -12.54 -22.60 -18.96
N GLU A 239 -12.57 -22.82 -20.28
CA GLU A 239 -12.40 -24.15 -20.88
C GLU A 239 -11.06 -24.77 -20.46
N ARG A 240 -9.98 -23.99 -20.55
CA ARG A 240 -8.63 -24.46 -20.22
C ARG A 240 -8.48 -24.85 -18.76
N GLN A 241 -9.04 -24.07 -17.84
CA GLN A 241 -9.03 -24.35 -16.40
C GLN A 241 -9.78 -25.65 -16.07
N VAL A 242 -10.90 -25.92 -16.74
CA VAL A 242 -11.67 -27.17 -16.59
C VAL A 242 -10.88 -28.35 -17.15
N GLU A 243 -10.35 -28.25 -18.38
CA GLU A 243 -9.54 -29.31 -19.01
C GLU A 243 -8.29 -29.65 -18.20
N MET A 244 -7.53 -28.64 -17.77
CA MET A 244 -6.35 -28.84 -16.93
C MET A 244 -6.73 -29.48 -15.60
N GLY A 245 -7.83 -29.02 -14.99
CA GLY A 245 -8.31 -29.54 -13.73
C GLY A 245 -8.66 -31.03 -13.80
N GLN A 246 -9.45 -31.41 -14.81
CA GLN A 246 -9.82 -32.80 -15.08
C GLN A 246 -8.60 -33.67 -15.37
N GLY A 247 -7.67 -33.19 -16.21
CA GLY A 247 -6.46 -33.93 -16.56
C GLY A 247 -5.54 -34.21 -15.36
N LEU A 248 -5.36 -33.22 -14.48
CA LEU A 248 -4.58 -33.41 -13.24
C LEU A 248 -5.29 -34.37 -12.27
N PHE A 249 -6.61 -34.19 -12.11
CA PHE A 249 -7.43 -35.02 -11.25
C PHE A 249 -7.36 -36.50 -11.68
N GLU A 250 -7.55 -36.78 -12.97
CA GLU A 250 -7.45 -38.13 -13.54
C GLU A 250 -6.06 -38.74 -13.33
N ARG A 251 -4.99 -37.94 -13.51
CA ARG A 251 -3.61 -38.40 -13.31
C ARG A 251 -3.35 -38.85 -11.88
N LEU A 252 -3.77 -38.05 -10.90
CA LEU A 252 -3.45 -38.29 -9.49
C LEU A 252 -4.39 -39.30 -8.82
N LEU A 253 -5.69 -39.22 -9.13
CA LEU A 253 -6.73 -40.05 -8.50
C LEU A 253 -7.13 -41.27 -9.33
N GLN A 254 -6.61 -41.39 -10.56
CA GLN A 254 -6.82 -42.53 -11.47
C GLN A 254 -8.30 -42.79 -11.80
N ARG A 255 -9.11 -41.74 -11.79
CA ARG A 255 -10.56 -41.79 -12.04
C ARG A 255 -11.00 -40.53 -12.77
N LYS A 256 -11.94 -40.68 -13.71
CA LYS A 256 -12.62 -39.56 -14.34
C LYS A 256 -13.69 -39.00 -13.41
N PRO A 257 -13.70 -37.69 -13.10
CA PRO A 257 -14.75 -37.11 -12.26
C PRO A 257 -16.08 -37.04 -13.02
N THR A 258 -17.16 -37.39 -12.33
CA THR A 258 -18.56 -37.34 -12.85
C THR A 258 -19.29 -36.07 -12.41
N GLY A 259 -18.95 -35.53 -11.24
CA GLY A 259 -19.47 -34.26 -10.72
C GLY A 259 -18.45 -33.14 -10.79
N MET A 260 -18.93 -31.90 -10.89
CA MET A 260 -18.13 -30.70 -10.73
C MET A 260 -18.68 -29.81 -9.61
N TRP A 261 -17.78 -29.34 -8.75
CA TRP A 261 -18.02 -28.19 -7.87
C TRP A 261 -17.49 -26.94 -8.58
N PRO A 262 -18.36 -26.10 -9.16
CA PRO A 262 -17.94 -24.79 -9.66
C PRO A 262 -17.35 -24.00 -8.49
N SER A 263 -16.23 -23.31 -8.68
CA SER A 263 -15.58 -22.54 -7.63
C SER A 263 -16.59 -21.64 -6.93
N GLU A 264 -16.63 -21.67 -5.59
CA GLU A 264 -17.61 -20.90 -4.80
C GLU A 264 -19.07 -21.22 -5.14
N MET A 265 -19.35 -22.43 -5.65
CA MET A 265 -20.65 -22.82 -6.18
C MET A 265 -21.19 -21.83 -7.23
N ALA A 266 -20.31 -21.08 -7.87
CA ALA A 266 -20.66 -20.02 -8.80
C ALA A 266 -21.09 -20.63 -10.14
N VAL A 267 -22.38 -20.52 -10.43
CA VAL A 267 -23.00 -21.06 -11.64
C VAL A 267 -23.61 -19.95 -12.49
N GLY A 268 -23.90 -20.30 -13.72
CA GLY A 268 -24.63 -19.48 -14.68
C GLY A 268 -24.90 -20.31 -15.93
N GLU A 269 -25.82 -19.87 -16.77
CA GLU A 269 -26.20 -20.62 -17.97
C GLU A 269 -25.02 -20.88 -18.91
N SER A 270 -24.07 -19.95 -18.98
CA SER A 270 -22.85 -20.05 -19.78
C SER A 270 -21.88 -21.14 -19.30
N VAL A 271 -21.95 -21.52 -18.02
CA VAL A 271 -21.10 -22.57 -17.43
C VAL A 271 -21.59 -23.97 -17.80
N VAL A 272 -22.91 -24.13 -18.05
CA VAL A 272 -23.52 -25.44 -18.36
C VAL A 272 -22.87 -26.06 -19.59
N GLY A 273 -22.71 -25.29 -20.67
CA GLY A 273 -22.09 -25.77 -21.92
C GLY A 273 -20.61 -26.17 -21.76
N LEU A 274 -19.88 -25.52 -20.84
CA LEU A 274 -18.50 -25.90 -20.52
C LEU A 274 -18.44 -27.25 -19.82
N ALA A 275 -19.29 -27.43 -18.80
CA ALA A 275 -19.34 -28.65 -18.01
C ALA A 275 -19.75 -29.86 -18.85
N THR A 276 -20.78 -29.73 -19.70
CA THR A 276 -21.23 -30.80 -20.58
C THR A 276 -20.18 -31.17 -21.63
N LYS A 277 -19.45 -30.19 -22.18
CA LYS A 277 -18.32 -30.44 -23.10
C LYS A 277 -17.17 -31.20 -22.42
N ALA A 278 -16.91 -30.95 -21.14
CA ALA A 278 -15.95 -31.69 -20.33
C ALA A 278 -16.43 -33.11 -19.93
N GLY A 279 -17.67 -33.47 -20.27
CA GLY A 279 -18.28 -34.75 -19.92
C GLY A 279 -18.54 -34.89 -18.43
N VAL A 280 -18.93 -33.80 -17.78
CA VAL A 280 -19.46 -33.77 -16.41
C VAL A 280 -20.96 -34.11 -16.47
N ASP A 281 -21.42 -34.95 -15.55
CA ASP A 281 -22.81 -35.43 -15.48
C ASP A 281 -23.68 -34.56 -14.57
N TRP A 282 -23.09 -33.96 -13.52
CA TRP A 282 -23.80 -33.11 -12.57
C TRP A 282 -22.96 -31.96 -12.00
N MET A 283 -23.64 -30.87 -11.63
CA MET A 283 -23.06 -29.72 -10.90
C MET A 283 -23.86 -29.41 -9.63
N ILE A 284 -23.22 -28.71 -8.67
CA ILE A 284 -23.83 -28.25 -7.43
C ILE A 284 -23.87 -26.72 -7.33
N SER A 285 -24.95 -26.19 -6.75
CA SER A 285 -25.03 -24.79 -6.31
C SER A 285 -25.87 -24.62 -5.02
N ASP A 286 -26.27 -23.39 -4.70
CA ASP A 286 -26.89 -23.00 -3.43
C ASP A 286 -28.42 -22.88 -3.50
N GLU A 287 -29.10 -23.12 -2.38
CA GLU A 287 -30.54 -22.92 -2.19
C GLU A 287 -31.02 -21.56 -2.71
N GLU A 288 -30.26 -20.48 -2.49
CA GLU A 288 -30.66 -19.14 -2.91
C GLU A 288 -30.57 -18.96 -4.44
N VAL A 289 -29.61 -19.62 -5.09
CA VAL A 289 -29.50 -19.65 -6.56
C VAL A 289 -30.71 -20.38 -7.15
N LEU A 290 -31.12 -21.50 -6.55
CA LEU A 290 -32.33 -22.21 -6.93
C LEU A 290 -33.58 -21.33 -6.73
N ALA A 291 -33.68 -20.66 -5.58
CA ALA A 291 -34.81 -19.80 -5.25
C ALA A 291 -35.02 -18.71 -6.32
N ARG A 292 -33.94 -18.03 -6.73
CA ARG A 292 -33.98 -17.03 -7.80
C ARG A 292 -34.26 -17.64 -9.18
N SER A 293 -33.74 -18.84 -9.45
CA SER A 293 -33.99 -19.56 -10.70
C SER A 293 -35.47 -19.96 -10.88
N LEU A 294 -36.18 -20.17 -9.78
CA LEU A 294 -37.60 -20.54 -9.74
C LEU A 294 -38.55 -19.35 -9.47
N ASP A 295 -38.02 -18.13 -9.33
CA ASP A 295 -38.77 -16.95 -8.87
C ASP A 295 -39.56 -17.20 -7.56
N THR A 296 -38.95 -17.92 -6.62
CA THR A 296 -39.55 -18.34 -5.33
C THR A 296 -38.70 -17.91 -4.13
N HIS A 297 -39.24 -18.11 -2.92
CA HIS A 297 -38.52 -17.90 -1.67
C HIS A 297 -38.71 -19.12 -0.76
N PHE A 298 -37.60 -19.71 -0.31
CA PHE A 298 -37.60 -20.76 0.69
C PHE A 298 -37.59 -20.13 2.08
N TYR A 299 -38.53 -20.55 2.92
CA TYR A 299 -38.52 -20.25 4.35
C TYR A 299 -38.81 -21.51 5.14
N ARG A 300 -38.38 -21.50 6.40
CA ARG A 300 -38.57 -22.60 7.34
C ARG A 300 -39.51 -22.15 8.45
N ASP A 301 -40.41 -23.03 8.90
CA ASP A 301 -41.25 -22.77 10.08
C ASP A 301 -40.44 -22.84 11.40
N ASN A 302 -41.10 -22.67 12.55
CA ASN A 302 -40.44 -22.70 13.86
C ASN A 302 -39.82 -24.07 14.18
N GLU A 303 -40.35 -25.12 13.56
CA GLU A 303 -39.85 -26.48 13.63
C GLU A 303 -38.73 -26.73 12.60
N GLY A 304 -38.43 -25.79 11.72
CA GLY A 304 -37.38 -25.89 10.71
C GLY A 304 -37.80 -26.58 9.40
N ARG A 305 -39.10 -26.75 9.16
CA ARG A 305 -39.66 -27.39 7.96
C ARG A 305 -39.76 -26.40 6.81
N VAL A 306 -39.28 -26.81 5.63
CA VAL A 306 -39.27 -25.95 4.43
C VAL A 306 -40.68 -25.82 3.84
N ASN A 307 -41.06 -24.64 3.37
CA ASN A 307 -42.37 -24.38 2.76
C ASN A 307 -42.60 -25.11 1.42
N ALA A 308 -41.55 -25.34 0.64
CA ALA A 308 -41.58 -26.01 -0.66
C ALA A 308 -40.52 -27.12 -0.77
N PRO A 309 -40.61 -28.19 0.04
CA PRO A 309 -39.56 -29.22 0.15
C PRO A 309 -39.39 -30.03 -1.16
N ASP A 310 -40.45 -30.15 -1.97
CA ASP A 310 -40.42 -30.80 -3.28
C ASP A 310 -39.56 -30.09 -4.33
N GLN A 311 -39.35 -28.79 -4.14
CA GLN A 311 -38.50 -27.98 -5.01
C GLN A 311 -37.06 -28.02 -4.52
N LEU A 312 -36.80 -27.93 -3.21
CA LEU A 312 -35.43 -27.89 -2.68
C LEU A 312 -34.73 -29.25 -2.71
N TYR A 313 -35.41 -30.34 -2.31
CA TYR A 313 -34.78 -31.65 -2.09
C TYR A 313 -34.86 -32.58 -3.29
N ARG A 314 -34.94 -32.06 -4.52
CA ARG A 314 -34.95 -32.86 -5.76
C ARG A 314 -33.99 -32.27 -6.80
N PRO A 315 -33.32 -33.12 -7.58
CA PRO A 315 -32.43 -32.66 -8.64
C PRO A 315 -33.20 -32.05 -9.82
N PHE A 316 -32.58 -31.07 -10.46
CA PHE A 316 -33.07 -30.39 -11.66
C PHE A 316 -32.26 -30.75 -12.89
N GLN A 317 -32.88 -30.63 -14.05
CA GLN A 317 -32.27 -30.79 -15.36
C GLN A 317 -32.21 -29.41 -16.03
N VAL A 318 -31.02 -28.98 -16.44
CA VAL A 318 -30.80 -27.73 -17.18
C VAL A 318 -30.35 -28.06 -18.59
N GLU A 319 -31.06 -27.54 -19.60
CA GLU A 319 -30.72 -27.75 -21.01
C GLU A 319 -30.11 -26.48 -21.63
N ARG A 320 -28.87 -26.54 -22.10
CA ARG A 320 -28.20 -25.43 -22.81
C ARG A 320 -27.33 -26.00 -23.94
N GLU A 321 -27.21 -25.25 -25.03
CA GLU A 321 -26.43 -25.65 -26.22
C GLU A 321 -26.80 -27.06 -26.77
N GLY A 322 -28.05 -27.50 -26.61
CA GLY A 322 -28.53 -28.83 -27.04
C GLY A 322 -28.05 -30.00 -26.17
N GLN A 323 -27.43 -29.71 -25.02
CA GLN A 323 -26.97 -30.68 -24.04
C GLN A 323 -27.71 -30.48 -22.71
N SER A 324 -27.72 -31.51 -21.88
CA SER A 324 -28.45 -31.53 -20.62
C SER A 324 -27.52 -31.85 -19.46
N MET A 325 -27.70 -31.15 -18.35
CA MET A 325 -26.88 -31.25 -17.12
C MET A 325 -27.79 -31.42 -15.91
N ALA A 326 -27.44 -32.35 -15.01
CA ALA A 326 -28.10 -32.45 -13.72
C ALA A 326 -27.56 -31.39 -12.74
N MET A 327 -28.46 -30.74 -12.01
CA MET A 327 -28.14 -29.75 -11.00
C MET A 327 -28.70 -30.21 -9.65
N VAL A 328 -27.84 -30.17 -8.63
CA VAL A 328 -28.27 -30.32 -7.23
C VAL A 328 -28.00 -29.03 -6.47
N PHE A 329 -28.82 -28.76 -5.45
CA PHE A 329 -28.71 -27.55 -4.65
C PHE A 329 -28.61 -27.93 -3.17
N ARG A 330 -27.67 -27.33 -2.46
CA ARG A 330 -27.47 -27.60 -1.04
C ARG A 330 -28.59 -26.99 -0.20
N ASP A 331 -28.89 -27.61 0.94
CA ASP A 331 -29.63 -26.96 2.02
C ASP A 331 -28.68 -26.00 2.75
N SER A 332 -28.81 -24.70 2.45
CA SER A 332 -27.86 -23.70 2.94
C SER A 332 -27.96 -23.53 4.46
N ASN A 333 -29.15 -23.73 5.05
CA ASN A 333 -29.33 -23.59 6.50
C ASN A 333 -28.62 -24.71 7.28
N ILE A 334 -28.79 -25.97 6.87
CA ILE A 334 -28.13 -27.11 7.52
C ILE A 334 -26.62 -27.06 7.27
N SER A 335 -26.20 -26.75 6.04
CA SER A 335 -24.78 -26.64 5.69
C SER A 335 -24.09 -25.55 6.51
N ASN A 336 -24.69 -24.36 6.58
CA ASN A 336 -24.13 -23.24 7.34
C ASN A 336 -24.14 -23.49 8.86
N SER A 337 -25.09 -24.30 9.38
CA SER A 337 -25.10 -24.67 10.81
C SER A 337 -23.82 -25.42 11.20
N ILE A 338 -23.28 -26.28 10.33
CA ILE A 338 -22.00 -26.97 10.55
C ILE A 338 -20.85 -25.96 10.57
N GLY A 339 -20.83 -25.02 9.63
CA GLY A 339 -19.76 -24.03 9.50
C GLY A 339 -19.72 -22.98 10.62
N PHE A 340 -20.88 -22.53 11.11
CA PHE A 340 -20.97 -21.30 11.90
C PHE A 340 -21.64 -21.44 13.28
N ASP A 341 -22.57 -22.38 13.45
CA ASP A 341 -23.41 -22.45 14.64
C ASP A 341 -22.98 -23.56 15.61
N TYR A 342 -22.81 -24.77 15.09
CA TYR A 342 -22.57 -25.98 15.88
C TYR A 342 -21.22 -25.98 16.61
N GLN A 343 -20.25 -25.18 16.16
CA GLN A 343 -19.00 -24.91 16.88
C GLN A 343 -19.22 -24.35 18.31
N ARG A 344 -20.42 -23.81 18.61
CA ARG A 344 -20.79 -23.26 19.92
C ARG A 344 -21.59 -24.23 20.78
N MET A 345 -21.80 -25.46 20.34
CA MET A 345 -22.58 -26.48 21.04
C MET A 345 -21.72 -27.70 21.38
N PRO A 346 -22.09 -28.48 22.40
CA PRO A 346 -21.49 -29.80 22.62
C PRO A 346 -21.63 -30.67 21.37
N SER A 347 -20.56 -31.38 20.99
CA SER A 347 -20.46 -32.13 19.74
C SER A 347 -21.60 -33.15 19.54
N VAL A 348 -22.00 -33.85 20.60
CA VAL A 348 -23.10 -34.83 20.56
C VAL A 348 -24.45 -34.14 20.37
N ASP A 349 -24.69 -33.00 21.02
CA ASP A 349 -25.94 -32.25 20.86
C ASP A 349 -26.06 -31.64 19.47
N ALA A 350 -24.94 -31.20 18.88
CA ALA A 350 -24.89 -30.75 17.49
C ALA A 350 -25.22 -31.87 16.50
N ALA A 351 -24.67 -33.07 16.70
CA ALA A 351 -25.00 -34.24 15.90
C ALA A 351 -26.50 -34.60 16.00
N HIS A 352 -27.04 -34.70 17.22
CA HIS A 352 -28.46 -34.94 17.46
C HIS A 352 -29.34 -33.87 16.81
N ASN A 353 -28.94 -32.59 16.86
CA ASN A 353 -29.70 -31.50 16.25
C ASN A 353 -29.75 -31.64 14.73
N LEU A 354 -28.61 -31.93 14.10
CA LEU A 354 -28.50 -32.12 12.65
C LEU A 354 -29.35 -33.32 12.21
N VAL A 355 -29.19 -34.48 12.84
CA VAL A 355 -29.99 -35.68 12.54
C VAL A 355 -31.48 -35.42 12.79
N GLY A 356 -31.82 -34.66 13.83
CA GLY A 356 -33.19 -34.20 14.09
C GLY A 356 -33.77 -33.34 12.97
N ARG A 357 -32.97 -32.43 12.38
CA ARG A 357 -33.38 -31.64 11.20
C ARG A 357 -33.62 -32.54 9.99
N LEU A 358 -32.74 -33.51 9.74
CA LEU A 358 -32.91 -34.50 8.68
C LEU A 358 -34.19 -35.34 8.85
N ARG A 359 -34.52 -35.75 10.08
CA ARG A 359 -35.78 -36.46 10.35
C ARG A 359 -37.01 -35.61 10.03
N ARG A 360 -36.97 -34.29 10.26
CA ARG A 360 -38.07 -33.38 9.89
C ARG A 360 -38.22 -33.25 8.38
N ILE A 361 -37.13 -33.25 7.62
CA ILE A 361 -37.20 -33.32 6.14
C ILE A 361 -37.84 -34.64 5.70
N ARG A 362 -37.45 -35.77 6.31
CA ARG A 362 -38.05 -37.08 6.05
C ARG A 362 -39.56 -37.09 6.35
N GLU A 363 -40.00 -36.44 7.42
CA GLU A 363 -41.44 -36.31 7.72
C GLU A 363 -42.20 -35.58 6.61
N GLN A 364 -41.58 -34.60 5.93
CA GLN A 364 -42.16 -33.87 4.81
C GLN A 364 -42.14 -34.66 3.48
N GLN A 365 -41.25 -35.66 3.34
CA GLN A 365 -41.00 -36.41 2.11
C GLN A 365 -42.20 -37.24 1.63
N GLY A 366 -42.95 -37.86 2.55
CA GLY A 366 -44.01 -38.80 2.19
C GLY A 366 -43.48 -40.00 1.38
N ASP A 367 -43.98 -40.17 0.15
CA ASP A 367 -43.61 -41.26 -0.76
C ASP A 367 -42.64 -40.85 -1.89
N LYS A 368 -42.17 -39.60 -1.87
CA LYS A 368 -41.25 -39.04 -2.87
C LYS A 368 -39.81 -39.45 -2.56
N ASP A 369 -38.93 -39.35 -3.55
CA ASP A 369 -37.49 -39.57 -3.39
C ASP A 369 -36.81 -38.21 -3.21
N TYR A 370 -36.39 -37.91 -1.98
CA TYR A 370 -35.70 -36.66 -1.63
C TYR A 370 -34.21 -36.90 -1.46
N LEU A 371 -33.42 -35.93 -1.94
CA LEU A 371 -32.00 -35.80 -1.72
C LEU A 371 -31.72 -34.52 -0.93
N ALA A 372 -31.38 -34.66 0.35
CA ALA A 372 -30.88 -33.56 1.16
C ALA A 372 -29.37 -33.42 0.94
N VAL A 373 -28.95 -32.36 0.27
CA VAL A 373 -27.54 -32.08 -0.01
C VAL A 373 -26.97 -31.15 1.07
N ILE A 374 -25.92 -31.59 1.76
CA ILE A 374 -25.18 -30.81 2.74
C ILE A 374 -23.79 -30.55 2.15
N ALA A 375 -23.47 -29.29 1.87
CA ALA A 375 -22.26 -28.95 1.13
C ALA A 375 -21.61 -27.67 1.63
N LEU A 376 -20.30 -27.75 1.89
CA LEU A 376 -19.47 -26.68 2.43
C LEU A 376 -17.98 -27.06 2.33
N ASP A 377 -17.13 -26.07 2.59
CA ASP A 377 -15.68 -26.28 2.72
C ASP A 377 -15.35 -27.28 3.83
N GLY A 378 -14.43 -28.18 3.51
CA GLY A 378 -13.99 -29.26 4.36
C GLY A 378 -12.85 -28.89 5.30
N GLU A 379 -12.21 -27.72 5.20
CA GLU A 379 -11.11 -27.35 6.11
C GLU A 379 -11.44 -26.23 7.10
N ASN A 380 -12.42 -25.37 6.81
CA ASN A 380 -12.55 -24.07 7.50
C ASN A 380 -13.25 -24.14 8.87
N ALA A 381 -14.22 -25.05 9.05
CA ALA A 381 -15.05 -25.05 10.27
C ALA A 381 -14.30 -25.56 11.52
N TRP A 382 -13.36 -26.49 11.34
CA TRP A 382 -12.96 -27.39 12.43
C TRP A 382 -12.11 -26.76 13.52
N GLU A 383 -11.36 -25.69 13.21
CA GLU A 383 -10.49 -25.01 14.17
C GLU A 383 -11.23 -24.37 15.36
N PHE A 384 -12.54 -24.17 15.19
CA PHE A 384 -13.42 -23.61 16.21
C PHE A 384 -14.16 -24.68 17.00
N TYR A 385 -14.06 -25.95 16.60
CA TYR A 385 -14.59 -27.07 17.36
C TYR A 385 -13.54 -27.57 18.35
N PRO A 386 -13.97 -28.02 19.55
CA PRO A 386 -13.12 -28.83 20.41
C PRO A 386 -12.55 -30.03 19.65
N ARG A 387 -11.27 -30.32 19.89
CA ARG A 387 -10.52 -31.40 19.22
C ARG A 387 -10.70 -31.43 17.70
N ASP A 388 -10.71 -30.25 17.07
CA ASP A 388 -10.77 -30.09 15.62
C ASP A 388 -11.94 -30.84 14.95
N GLY A 389 -13.11 -30.82 15.59
CA GLY A 389 -14.34 -31.41 15.05
C GLY A 389 -14.36 -32.94 15.06
N HIS A 390 -13.31 -33.60 15.55
CA HIS A 390 -13.22 -35.06 15.61
C HIS A 390 -14.40 -35.67 16.37
N ASP A 391 -14.75 -35.10 17.52
CA ASP A 391 -15.84 -35.60 18.37
C ASP A 391 -17.21 -35.39 17.72
N PHE A 392 -17.41 -34.29 16.98
CA PHE A 392 -18.66 -34.00 16.26
C PHE A 392 -18.87 -34.95 15.08
N LEU A 393 -17.84 -35.13 14.23
CA LEU A 393 -17.94 -36.03 13.07
C LEU A 393 -18.18 -37.47 13.51
N ASN A 394 -17.52 -37.95 14.57
CA ASN A 394 -17.78 -39.28 15.11
C ASN A 394 -19.21 -39.43 15.65
N ALA A 395 -19.70 -38.45 16.42
CA ALA A 395 -21.07 -38.48 16.93
C ALA A 395 -22.09 -38.51 15.77
N LEU A 396 -21.89 -37.65 14.76
CA LEU A 396 -22.74 -37.58 13.58
C LEU A 396 -22.74 -38.90 12.80
N TYR A 397 -21.57 -39.46 12.50
CA TYR A 397 -21.47 -40.71 11.72
C TYR A 397 -21.97 -41.92 12.50
N THR A 398 -21.78 -41.96 13.82
CA THR A 398 -22.37 -42.98 14.70
C THR A 398 -23.89 -42.96 14.62
N GLU A 399 -24.50 -41.78 14.72
CA GLU A 399 -25.96 -41.65 14.61
C GLU A 399 -26.49 -42.02 13.24
N LEU A 400 -25.82 -41.59 12.17
CA LEU A 400 -26.21 -41.92 10.80
C LEU A 400 -26.11 -43.42 10.53
N GLU A 401 -25.07 -44.09 11.03
CA GLU A 401 -24.92 -45.55 10.87
C GLU A 401 -25.96 -46.37 11.64
N ALA A 402 -26.46 -45.82 12.76
CA ALA A 402 -27.50 -46.42 13.59
C ALA A 402 -28.93 -46.15 13.09
N THR A 403 -29.13 -45.18 12.20
CA THR A 403 -30.45 -44.69 11.78
C THR A 403 -30.86 -45.31 10.43
N PRO A 404 -31.81 -46.27 10.38
CA PRO A 404 -32.16 -46.97 9.13
C PRO A 404 -33.01 -46.13 8.17
N ASP A 405 -33.54 -45.01 8.64
CA ASP A 405 -34.44 -44.15 7.89
C ASP A 405 -33.79 -42.95 7.21
N ILE A 406 -32.52 -42.72 7.47
CA ILE A 406 -31.70 -41.73 6.80
C ILE A 406 -30.54 -42.50 6.19
N VAL A 407 -30.38 -42.43 4.87
CA VAL A 407 -29.35 -43.16 4.14
C VAL A 407 -28.40 -42.16 3.51
N THR A 408 -27.13 -42.21 3.90
CA THR A 408 -26.11 -41.41 3.23
C THR A 408 -25.79 -42.00 1.86
N THR A 409 -25.71 -41.15 0.85
CA THR A 409 -25.47 -41.52 -0.55
C THR A 409 -24.44 -40.57 -1.18
N THR A 410 -23.87 -40.97 -2.31
CA THR A 410 -23.19 -40.03 -3.21
C THR A 410 -24.24 -39.37 -4.13
N VAL A 411 -23.88 -38.26 -4.77
CA VAL A 411 -24.80 -37.57 -5.69
C VAL A 411 -25.02 -38.41 -6.95
N SER A 412 -23.95 -38.97 -7.52
CA SER A 412 -24.05 -39.86 -8.69
C SER A 412 -24.86 -41.13 -8.41
N ASP A 413 -24.73 -41.76 -7.24
CA ASP A 413 -25.54 -42.95 -6.90
C ASP A 413 -27.03 -42.58 -6.89
N PHE A 414 -27.39 -41.46 -6.25
CA PHE A 414 -28.78 -41.00 -6.20
C PHE A 414 -29.31 -40.66 -7.59
N LEU A 415 -28.55 -39.94 -8.42
CA LEU A 415 -28.99 -39.56 -9.77
C LEU A 415 -29.13 -40.77 -10.71
N THR A 416 -28.38 -41.85 -10.47
CA THR A 416 -28.50 -43.10 -11.24
C THR A 416 -29.82 -43.82 -10.93
N GLU A 417 -30.20 -43.88 -9.65
CA GLU A 417 -31.46 -44.51 -9.21
C GLU A 417 -32.67 -43.60 -9.42
N HIS A 418 -32.48 -42.30 -9.30
CA HIS A 418 -33.50 -41.25 -9.35
C HIS A 418 -33.07 -40.09 -10.27
N PRO A 419 -33.10 -40.28 -11.61
CA PRO A 419 -32.69 -39.25 -12.56
C PRO A 419 -33.44 -37.93 -12.37
N ALA A 420 -32.77 -36.82 -12.69
CA ALA A 420 -33.40 -35.50 -12.68
C ALA A 420 -34.57 -35.46 -13.66
N GLN A 421 -35.78 -35.17 -13.16
CA GLN A 421 -37.01 -35.12 -13.96
C GLN A 421 -37.58 -33.70 -14.07
N GLN A 422 -37.12 -32.78 -13.22
CA GLN A 422 -37.63 -31.40 -13.19
C GLN A 422 -36.78 -30.51 -14.08
N ASN A 423 -37.37 -29.94 -15.12
CA ASN A 423 -36.67 -29.00 -15.97
C ASN A 423 -36.57 -27.63 -15.30
N LEU A 424 -35.35 -27.10 -15.22
CA LEU A 424 -35.08 -25.74 -14.78
C LEU A 424 -34.82 -24.87 -16.01
N HIS A 425 -35.85 -24.09 -16.40
CA HIS A 425 -35.84 -23.33 -17.64
C HIS A 425 -34.84 -22.16 -17.64
N HIS A 426 -34.58 -21.57 -16.48
CA HIS A 426 -33.63 -20.49 -16.26
C HIS A 426 -32.73 -20.84 -15.08
N LEU A 427 -31.41 -20.67 -15.23
CA LEU A 427 -30.46 -20.83 -14.14
C LEU A 427 -29.91 -19.45 -13.77
N HIS A 428 -30.28 -18.96 -12.59
CA HIS A 428 -29.79 -17.70 -12.06
C HIS A 428 -28.27 -17.74 -11.92
N THR A 429 -27.60 -16.65 -12.31
CA THR A 429 -26.15 -16.55 -12.18
C THR A 429 -25.78 -16.02 -10.80
N GLY A 430 -25.00 -16.79 -10.03
CA GLY A 430 -24.63 -16.44 -8.66
C GLY A 430 -23.81 -17.54 -7.98
N SER A 431 -23.31 -17.22 -6.78
CA SER A 431 -22.54 -18.11 -5.90
C SER A 431 -23.33 -18.55 -4.68
N TRP A 432 -22.69 -19.30 -3.77
CA TRP A 432 -23.28 -19.62 -2.46
C TRP A 432 -23.51 -18.39 -1.56
N ILE A 433 -22.91 -17.24 -1.88
CA ILE A 433 -23.07 -16.00 -1.11
C ILE A 433 -24.09 -15.10 -1.80
N GLY A 434 -25.28 -15.02 -1.21
CA GLY A 434 -26.31 -14.06 -1.63
C GLY A 434 -26.81 -14.28 -3.06
N ALA A 435 -26.65 -15.48 -3.62
CA ALA A 435 -26.87 -15.81 -5.02
C ALA A 435 -26.32 -14.73 -5.98
N SER A 436 -25.14 -14.20 -5.65
CA SER A 436 -24.49 -13.09 -6.34
C SER A 436 -23.01 -13.36 -6.58
N LEU A 437 -22.39 -12.51 -7.41
CA LEU A 437 -20.95 -12.52 -7.70
C LEU A 437 -20.22 -11.31 -7.11
N ASP A 438 -20.93 -10.40 -6.42
CA ASP A 438 -20.42 -9.15 -5.84
C ASP A 438 -19.25 -9.33 -4.86
N THR A 439 -19.05 -10.54 -4.35
CA THR A 439 -17.90 -10.88 -3.49
C THR A 439 -16.57 -10.82 -4.25
N TRP A 440 -16.55 -11.07 -5.57
CA TRP A 440 -15.31 -11.16 -6.37
C TRP A 440 -15.19 -10.07 -7.45
N ILE A 441 -16.19 -9.20 -7.57
CA ILE A 441 -16.20 -8.09 -8.55
C ILE A 441 -17.08 -6.96 -8.01
N GLY A 442 -16.83 -5.72 -8.43
CA GLY A 442 -17.72 -4.60 -8.14
C GLY A 442 -17.18 -3.57 -7.15
N ASP A 443 -16.35 -3.99 -6.20
CA ASP A 443 -15.63 -3.06 -5.33
C ASP A 443 -14.45 -2.44 -6.12
N PRO A 444 -14.03 -1.19 -5.83
CA PRO A 444 -12.97 -0.51 -6.58
C PRO A 444 -11.68 -1.32 -6.69
N GLU A 445 -11.27 -1.94 -5.58
CA GLU A 445 -10.08 -2.77 -5.50
C GLU A 445 -10.22 -4.06 -6.35
N HIS A 446 -11.40 -4.70 -6.41
CA HIS A 446 -11.68 -5.80 -7.35
C HIS A 446 -11.51 -5.36 -8.80
N ASN A 447 -12.09 -4.20 -9.15
CA ASN A 447 -12.12 -3.72 -10.53
C ASN A 447 -10.70 -3.40 -11.01
N ILE A 448 -9.87 -2.77 -10.17
CA ILE A 448 -8.45 -2.57 -10.47
C ILE A 448 -7.75 -3.91 -10.71
N ALA A 449 -7.97 -4.92 -9.87
CA ALA A 449 -7.36 -6.23 -10.04
C ALA A 449 -7.76 -6.88 -11.39
N TRP A 450 -9.04 -6.84 -11.75
CA TRP A 450 -9.55 -7.34 -13.04
C TRP A 450 -8.93 -6.59 -14.23
N GLU A 451 -8.76 -5.28 -14.14
CA GLU A 451 -8.12 -4.47 -15.19
C GLU A 451 -6.64 -4.81 -15.37
N LEU A 452 -5.91 -4.97 -14.26
CA LEU A 452 -4.51 -5.38 -14.30
C LEU A 452 -4.34 -6.76 -14.95
N LEU A 453 -5.22 -7.70 -14.63
CA LEU A 453 -5.27 -9.03 -15.23
C LEU A 453 -5.61 -8.96 -16.73
N ALA A 454 -6.70 -8.30 -17.09
CA ALA A 454 -7.17 -8.16 -18.47
C ALA A 454 -6.10 -7.56 -19.40
N ASP A 455 -5.41 -6.53 -18.92
CA ASP A 455 -4.37 -5.88 -19.69
C ASP A 455 -3.11 -6.73 -19.83
N THR A 456 -2.68 -7.39 -18.76
CA THR A 456 -1.50 -8.26 -18.78
C THR A 456 -1.74 -9.45 -19.71
N ARG A 457 -2.93 -10.03 -19.65
CA ARG A 457 -3.37 -11.11 -20.55
C ARG A 457 -3.41 -10.67 -22.00
N THR A 458 -4.07 -9.55 -22.30
CA THR A 458 -4.15 -9.02 -23.68
C THR A 458 -2.75 -8.81 -24.24
N TRP A 459 -1.88 -8.21 -23.43
CA TRP A 459 -0.50 -7.98 -23.80
C TRP A 459 0.25 -9.30 -24.09
N LEU A 460 0.08 -10.33 -23.26
CA LEU A 460 0.70 -11.65 -23.48
C LEU A 460 0.19 -12.32 -24.76
N ASP A 461 -1.10 -12.26 -25.07
CA ASP A 461 -1.68 -12.81 -26.29
C ASP A 461 -1.08 -12.14 -27.54
N GLU A 462 -0.99 -10.80 -27.55
CA GLU A 462 -0.35 -10.05 -28.62
C GLU A 462 1.12 -10.44 -28.80
N GLN A 463 1.88 -10.52 -27.70
CA GLN A 463 3.30 -10.89 -27.77
C GLN A 463 3.51 -12.35 -28.19
N SER A 464 2.65 -13.27 -27.76
CA SER A 464 2.71 -14.68 -28.15
C SER A 464 2.57 -14.85 -29.66
N ARG A 465 1.69 -14.05 -30.30
CA ARG A 465 1.52 -14.04 -31.77
C ARG A 465 2.68 -13.38 -32.50
N GLN A 466 3.21 -12.29 -31.95
CA GLN A 466 4.30 -11.51 -32.57
C GLN A 466 5.68 -12.18 -32.43
N ARG A 467 5.88 -13.01 -31.40
CA ARG A 467 7.17 -13.63 -31.05
C ARG A 467 7.05 -15.15 -30.88
N PRO A 468 6.71 -15.89 -31.95
CA PRO A 468 6.50 -17.34 -31.87
C PRO A 468 7.75 -18.12 -31.40
N GLN A 469 8.94 -17.56 -31.55
CA GLN A 469 10.20 -18.12 -31.04
C GLN A 469 10.31 -18.15 -29.51
N LEU A 470 9.43 -17.44 -28.78
CA LEU A 470 9.36 -17.43 -27.31
C LEU A 470 8.23 -18.32 -26.78
N SER A 471 7.80 -19.34 -27.53
CA SER A 471 6.66 -20.19 -27.19
C SER A 471 6.74 -20.79 -25.78
N ASP A 472 7.93 -21.21 -25.34
CA ASP A 472 8.12 -21.85 -24.03
C ASP A 472 7.95 -20.83 -22.89
N ALA A 473 8.49 -19.62 -23.07
CA ALA A 473 8.32 -18.51 -22.13
C ALA A 473 6.86 -18.03 -22.10
N ALA A 474 6.19 -17.98 -23.26
CA ALA A 474 4.79 -17.65 -23.35
C ALA A 474 3.91 -18.69 -22.64
N ALA A 475 4.23 -19.98 -22.75
CA ALA A 475 3.51 -21.03 -22.02
C ALA A 475 3.60 -20.88 -20.50
N LEU A 476 4.78 -20.48 -19.98
CA LEU A 476 4.93 -20.13 -18.57
C LEU A 476 4.14 -18.85 -18.22
N GLY A 477 4.15 -17.84 -19.09
CA GLY A 477 3.35 -16.63 -18.92
C GLY A 477 1.84 -16.92 -18.87
N TRP A 478 1.34 -17.84 -19.71
CA TRP A 478 -0.07 -18.23 -19.69
C TRP A 478 -0.43 -18.96 -18.40
N ARG A 479 0.49 -19.76 -17.85
CA ARG A 479 0.29 -20.36 -16.53
C ARG A 479 0.13 -19.30 -15.43
N GLU A 480 0.96 -18.26 -15.45
CA GLU A 480 0.87 -17.14 -14.50
C GLU A 480 -0.48 -16.40 -14.61
N ILE A 481 -0.99 -16.20 -15.83
CA ILE A 481 -2.35 -15.65 -16.06
C ILE A 481 -3.42 -16.54 -15.40
N LEU A 482 -3.39 -17.85 -15.67
CA LEU A 482 -4.38 -18.78 -15.12
C LEU A 482 -4.32 -18.87 -13.59
N ILE A 483 -3.15 -18.66 -12.97
CA ILE A 483 -3.03 -18.56 -11.51
C ILE A 483 -3.80 -17.33 -11.01
N THR A 484 -3.61 -16.17 -11.64
CA THR A 484 -4.24 -14.89 -11.23
C THR A 484 -5.74 -14.82 -11.46
N GLU A 485 -6.31 -15.74 -12.21
CA GLU A 485 -7.77 -15.88 -12.38
C GLU A 485 -8.49 -16.52 -11.18
N GLY A 486 -7.75 -17.11 -10.24
CA GLY A 486 -8.31 -17.80 -9.08
C GLY A 486 -9.18 -16.90 -8.20
N SER A 487 -10.25 -17.46 -7.62
CA SER A 487 -11.23 -16.69 -6.82
C SER A 487 -10.62 -16.08 -5.56
N ASP A 488 -9.62 -16.72 -4.96
CA ASP A 488 -9.03 -16.30 -3.69
C ASP A 488 -8.41 -14.91 -3.71
N TRP A 489 -7.79 -14.51 -4.82
CA TRP A 489 -7.21 -13.16 -4.94
C TRP A 489 -8.30 -12.11 -4.72
N PHE A 490 -9.43 -12.29 -5.40
CA PHE A 490 -10.54 -11.35 -5.37
C PHE A 490 -11.31 -11.43 -4.06
N TRP A 491 -11.33 -12.56 -3.36
CA TRP A 491 -11.94 -12.65 -2.02
C TRP A 491 -11.34 -11.63 -1.03
N TRP A 492 -10.02 -11.41 -1.10
CA TRP A 492 -9.28 -10.51 -0.21
C TRP A 492 -9.20 -9.06 -0.72
N PHE A 493 -9.56 -8.79 -1.97
CA PHE A 493 -9.51 -7.45 -2.57
C PHE A 493 -10.78 -6.62 -2.28
N SER A 494 -11.28 -6.68 -1.04
CA SER A 494 -12.44 -5.92 -0.59
C SER A 494 -12.24 -5.34 0.80
N ARG A 495 -12.92 -4.23 1.10
CA ARG A 495 -12.99 -3.67 2.46
C ARG A 495 -13.80 -4.53 3.44
N LYS A 496 -14.54 -5.51 2.93
CA LYS A 496 -15.46 -6.35 3.70
C LYS A 496 -14.76 -7.58 4.32
N HIS A 497 -13.58 -7.94 3.84
CA HIS A 497 -12.82 -9.09 4.29
C HIS A 497 -11.40 -8.69 4.69
N ASP A 498 -10.85 -9.32 5.72
CA ASP A 498 -9.49 -9.08 6.22
C ASP A 498 -8.86 -10.41 6.58
N SER A 499 -7.77 -10.78 5.91
CA SER A 499 -6.99 -11.98 6.24
C SER A 499 -5.94 -11.74 7.34
N GLY A 500 -5.69 -10.48 7.71
CA GLY A 500 -4.50 -10.08 8.48
C GLY A 500 -3.19 -10.14 7.68
N MET A 501 -3.25 -10.56 6.41
CA MET A 501 -2.12 -10.75 5.49
C MET A 501 -2.37 -10.13 4.11
N ASP A 502 -3.36 -9.25 3.98
CA ASP A 502 -3.84 -8.72 2.70
C ASP A 502 -2.74 -8.11 1.81
N THR A 503 -1.73 -7.49 2.42
CA THR A 503 -0.56 -6.95 1.70
C THR A 503 0.28 -8.04 1.01
N ILE A 504 0.35 -9.24 1.61
CA ILE A 504 1.03 -10.40 1.03
C ILE A 504 0.23 -10.89 -0.18
N TRP A 505 -1.08 -11.01 -0.04
CA TRP A 505 -1.99 -11.42 -1.11
C TRP A 505 -1.96 -10.48 -2.32
N ASP A 506 -2.07 -9.17 -2.08
CA ASP A 506 -1.94 -8.14 -3.12
C ASP A 506 -0.58 -8.21 -3.83
N ASN A 507 0.51 -8.31 -3.06
CA ASN A 507 1.84 -8.41 -3.67
C ASN A 507 2.03 -9.70 -4.47
N GLN A 508 1.47 -10.82 -4.03
CA GLN A 508 1.60 -12.11 -4.72
C GLN A 508 0.80 -12.12 -6.03
N PHE A 509 -0.45 -11.65 -6.03
CA PHE A 509 -1.23 -11.47 -7.26
C PHE A 509 -0.48 -10.61 -8.28
N ARG A 510 0.03 -9.45 -7.85
CA ARG A 510 0.82 -8.57 -8.72
C ARG A 510 2.18 -9.17 -9.10
N LEU A 511 2.76 -10.04 -8.28
CA LEU A 511 4.00 -10.77 -8.62
C LEU A 511 3.76 -11.70 -9.80
N HIS A 512 2.69 -12.50 -9.79
CA HIS A 512 2.33 -13.38 -10.91
C HIS A 512 2.12 -12.58 -12.21
N LEU A 513 1.41 -11.44 -12.15
CA LEU A 513 1.27 -10.56 -13.32
C LEU A 513 2.62 -9.98 -13.80
N ARG A 514 3.51 -9.60 -12.88
CA ARG A 514 4.87 -9.14 -13.24
C ARG A 514 5.73 -10.26 -13.83
N ASN A 515 5.56 -11.49 -13.36
CA ASN A 515 6.28 -12.66 -13.87
C ASN A 515 5.98 -12.87 -15.36
N VAL A 516 4.75 -12.64 -15.82
CA VAL A 516 4.38 -12.68 -17.25
C VAL A 516 5.32 -11.81 -18.10
N TYR A 517 5.51 -10.55 -17.72
CA TYR A 517 6.41 -9.65 -18.43
C TYR A 517 7.88 -10.09 -18.32
N LYS A 518 8.31 -10.50 -17.13
CA LYS A 518 9.68 -10.96 -16.87
C LYS A 518 10.04 -12.19 -17.72
N LEU A 519 9.14 -13.18 -17.80
CA LEU A 519 9.30 -14.39 -18.61
C LEU A 519 9.44 -14.04 -20.10
N MET A 520 8.67 -13.06 -20.56
CA MET A 520 8.72 -12.55 -21.93
C MET A 520 9.88 -11.57 -22.20
N GLY A 521 10.78 -11.36 -21.21
CA GLY A 521 12.00 -10.57 -21.34
C GLY A 521 11.77 -9.05 -21.40
N VAL A 522 10.67 -8.55 -20.84
CA VAL A 522 10.33 -7.13 -20.83
C VAL A 522 9.98 -6.63 -19.43
N ARG A 523 10.05 -5.31 -19.23
CA ARG A 523 9.69 -4.68 -17.96
C ARG A 523 8.17 -4.65 -17.79
N ALA A 524 7.72 -5.01 -16.60
CA ALA A 524 6.32 -4.88 -16.21
C ALA A 524 5.88 -3.40 -16.13
N PRO A 525 4.62 -3.06 -16.50
CA PRO A 525 4.06 -1.73 -16.34
C PRO A 525 4.12 -1.21 -14.89
N ALA A 526 4.35 0.10 -14.72
CA ALA A 526 4.54 0.73 -13.40
C ALA A 526 3.38 0.47 -12.42
N ARG A 527 2.14 0.42 -12.92
CA ARG A 527 0.95 0.13 -12.10
C ARG A 527 0.99 -1.22 -11.38
N LEU A 528 1.70 -2.23 -11.91
CA LEU A 528 1.83 -3.53 -11.23
C LEU A 528 2.74 -3.47 -9.99
N PHE A 529 3.43 -2.35 -9.79
CA PHE A 529 4.22 -2.09 -8.58
C PHE A 529 3.43 -1.29 -7.54
N GLN A 530 2.26 -0.77 -7.89
CA GLN A 530 1.37 -0.07 -6.97
C GLN A 530 0.45 -1.08 -6.27
N PRO A 531 0.30 -1.02 -4.94
CA PRO A 531 -0.65 -1.85 -4.22
C PRO A 531 -2.09 -1.61 -4.70
N ILE A 532 -2.85 -2.69 -4.89
CA ILE A 532 -4.29 -2.62 -5.20
C ILE A 532 -5.05 -2.18 -3.95
N ILE A 533 -4.68 -2.72 -2.79
CA ILE A 533 -5.31 -2.42 -1.50
C ILE A 533 -4.72 -1.13 -0.93
N GLN A 534 -5.52 -0.07 -0.89
CA GLN A 534 -5.16 1.22 -0.30
C GLN A 534 -5.91 1.44 1.02
N ARG A 535 -5.42 0.88 2.14
CA ARG A 535 -6.02 1.16 3.46
C ARG A 535 -5.55 2.54 3.97
N THR A 536 -6.48 3.45 4.21
CA THR A 536 -6.20 4.75 4.84
C THR A 536 -5.96 4.59 6.35
N PRO A 537 -4.79 4.98 6.91
CA PRO A 537 -4.58 4.99 8.36
C PRO A 537 -5.31 6.17 9.02
N THR A 538 -5.82 5.98 10.24
CA THR A 538 -6.26 7.10 11.09
C THR A 538 -5.01 7.78 11.68
N PRO A 539 -4.89 9.12 11.74
CA PRO A 539 -3.64 9.76 12.17
C PRO A 539 -3.38 9.61 13.68
N GLU A 540 -2.34 8.84 14.01
CA GLU A 540 -1.89 8.44 15.36
C GLU A 540 -1.06 9.49 16.10
N ARG A 541 -0.61 10.53 15.38
CA ARG A 541 0.19 11.65 15.89
C ARG A 541 -0.05 12.87 15.02
N LYS A 542 -0.10 14.05 15.63
CA LYS A 542 -0.18 15.35 14.94
C LYS A 542 0.86 16.29 15.55
N PRO A 543 1.80 16.88 14.80
CA PRO A 543 2.65 17.95 15.33
C PRO A 543 1.85 19.26 15.51
N PRO A 544 2.29 20.18 16.39
CA PRO A 544 1.64 21.48 16.54
C PRO A 544 1.76 22.27 15.22
N ALA A 545 0.64 22.72 14.69
CA ALA A 545 0.56 23.38 13.38
C ALA A 545 0.69 24.91 13.45
N GLU A 546 0.35 25.49 14.61
CA GLU A 546 0.38 26.94 14.88
C GLU A 546 0.80 27.19 16.33
N SER A 547 1.17 28.43 16.64
CA SER A 547 1.38 28.90 18.02
C SER A 547 0.11 28.75 18.86
N ILE A 548 0.24 28.32 20.11
CA ILE A 548 -0.89 28.16 21.06
C ILE A 548 -0.58 28.84 22.40
N SER A 549 -1.61 29.41 23.03
CA SER A 549 -1.53 29.98 24.39
C SER A 549 -2.75 29.58 25.25
N PRO A 550 -2.93 28.28 25.55
CA PRO A 550 -4.07 27.79 26.33
C PRO A 550 -4.02 28.27 27.79
N LYS A 551 -5.19 28.57 28.39
CA LYS A 551 -5.30 29.02 29.78
C LYS A 551 -5.64 27.90 30.78
N SER A 552 -6.15 26.77 30.29
CA SER A 552 -6.55 25.61 31.10
C SER A 552 -6.59 24.33 30.27
N ARG A 553 -6.82 23.18 30.91
CA ARG A 553 -6.97 21.88 30.23
C ARG A 553 -8.15 21.83 29.25
N GLY A 554 -9.26 22.51 29.56
CA GLY A 554 -10.49 22.54 28.75
C GLY A 554 -10.52 23.61 27.66
N ASP A 555 -9.43 24.35 27.46
CA ASP A 555 -9.36 25.47 26.53
C ASP A 555 -9.46 25.00 25.06
N SER A 556 -10.21 25.72 24.23
CA SER A 556 -10.36 25.41 22.80
C SER A 556 -9.06 25.59 22.01
N ALA A 557 -8.10 26.36 22.53
CA ALA A 557 -6.77 26.50 21.95
C ALA A 557 -6.04 25.15 21.75
N TRP A 558 -6.35 24.13 22.56
CA TRP A 558 -5.81 22.78 22.41
C TRP A 558 -6.16 22.09 21.09
N SER A 559 -7.20 22.54 20.37
CA SER A 559 -7.54 22.04 19.04
C SER A 559 -6.44 22.27 18.00
N LYS A 560 -5.58 23.27 18.24
CA LYS A 560 -4.43 23.64 17.38
C LYS A 560 -3.11 23.00 17.83
N ALA A 561 -3.10 22.36 18.99
CA ALA A 561 -1.91 21.73 19.55
C ALA A 561 -1.47 20.50 18.73
N GLY A 562 -0.21 20.14 18.89
CA GLY A 562 0.25 18.81 18.56
C GLY A 562 -0.31 17.82 19.56
N PHE A 563 -0.51 16.58 19.14
CA PHE A 563 -0.87 15.49 20.04
C PHE A 563 -0.19 14.18 19.67
N TYR A 564 -0.02 13.35 20.68
CA TYR A 564 0.40 11.97 20.57
C TYR A 564 -0.58 11.10 21.37
N VAL A 565 -1.12 10.04 20.76
CA VAL A 565 -2.02 9.08 21.43
C VAL A 565 -1.19 7.91 21.94
N VAL A 566 -1.22 7.68 23.25
CA VAL A 566 -0.47 6.61 23.91
C VAL A 566 -1.21 5.29 23.68
N GLY A 567 -0.67 4.49 22.75
CA GLY A 567 -1.19 3.16 22.39
C GLY A 567 -0.89 2.74 20.95
N SER A 568 -0.62 3.70 20.07
CA SER A 568 -0.45 3.46 18.62
C SER A 568 1.00 3.44 18.14
N GLY A 569 1.93 4.18 18.78
CA GLY A 569 3.37 4.08 18.49
C GLY A 569 4.14 3.14 19.42
N PHE A 570 3.42 2.44 20.30
CA PHE A 570 4.00 1.42 21.16
C PHE A 570 4.05 0.13 20.37
N GLY A 571 5.26 -0.23 19.94
CA GLY A 571 5.53 -1.54 19.41
C GLY A 571 5.15 -2.58 20.46
N ALA A 572 5.10 -3.81 19.97
CA ALA A 572 4.93 -4.97 20.79
C ALA A 572 5.76 -4.91 22.12
N LEU A 573 6.97 -4.34 22.00
CA LEU A 573 8.00 -4.23 23.00
C LEU A 573 7.91 -3.18 24.11
N HIS A 574 6.89 -2.34 24.09
CA HIS A 574 6.73 -1.33 25.12
C HIS A 574 5.24 -1.19 25.37
N ARG A 575 4.64 -1.96 26.28
CA ARG A 575 3.24 -1.65 26.65
C ARG A 575 3.21 -0.44 27.59
N PRO A 576 2.40 0.60 27.31
CA PRO A 576 2.30 1.75 28.22
C PRO A 576 1.75 1.28 29.57
N ALA A 577 2.22 1.85 30.68
CA ALA A 577 1.72 1.53 32.02
C ALA A 577 0.28 2.03 32.29
N GLY A 578 -0.35 2.64 31.26
CA GLY A 578 -1.70 3.15 31.31
C GLY A 578 -1.82 4.35 32.25
N VAL A 579 -0.75 5.13 32.39
CA VAL A 579 -0.76 6.37 33.18
C VAL A 579 -1.09 7.55 32.28
N VAL A 580 -0.60 7.59 31.04
CA VAL A 580 -0.93 8.65 30.08
C VAL A 580 -1.73 8.04 28.93
N GLU A 581 -2.82 8.67 28.54
CA GLU A 581 -3.61 8.30 27.35
C GLU A 581 -3.24 9.15 26.14
N ARG A 582 -3.00 10.45 26.35
CA ARG A 582 -2.60 11.39 25.30
C ARG A 582 -1.70 12.48 25.85
N VAL A 583 -0.72 12.88 25.05
CA VAL A 583 0.08 14.09 25.30
C VAL A 583 -0.31 15.12 24.26
N LEU A 584 -0.80 16.28 24.67
CA LEU A 584 -0.97 17.43 23.79
C LEU A 584 0.09 18.47 24.12
N TYR A 585 0.64 19.13 23.11
CA TYR A 585 1.76 20.03 23.32
C TYR A 585 1.81 21.13 22.25
N GLY A 586 2.41 22.26 22.60
CA GLY A 586 2.65 23.39 21.72
C GLY A 586 3.31 24.53 22.46
N CYS A 587 3.61 25.63 21.77
CA CYS A 587 4.24 26.80 22.39
C CYS A 587 3.77 28.09 21.72
N ASP A 588 4.02 29.19 22.42
CA ASP A 588 4.07 30.53 21.83
C ASP A 588 5.50 31.08 21.90
N ALA A 589 5.67 32.39 21.68
CA ALA A 589 6.98 33.03 21.70
C ALA A 589 7.63 33.08 23.10
N GLU A 590 6.87 32.81 24.17
CA GLU A 590 7.31 32.98 25.55
C GLU A 590 7.27 31.68 26.36
N ARG A 591 6.37 30.74 26.03
CA ARG A 591 6.07 29.58 26.87
C ARG A 591 5.83 28.30 26.07
N VAL A 592 6.19 27.17 26.68
CA VAL A 592 5.79 25.82 26.26
C VAL A 592 4.61 25.35 27.09
N TYR A 593 3.62 24.77 26.44
CA TYR A 593 2.42 24.21 27.07
C TYR A 593 2.35 22.71 26.81
N VAL A 594 2.10 21.94 27.85
CA VAL A 594 1.90 20.49 27.79
C VAL A 594 0.63 20.13 28.53
N ARG A 595 -0.21 19.31 27.92
CA ARG A 595 -1.38 18.70 28.54
C ARG A 595 -1.23 17.19 28.54
N LEU A 596 -1.40 16.57 29.69
CA LEU A 596 -1.35 15.12 29.86
C LEU A 596 -2.77 14.62 30.13
N ASP A 597 -3.38 13.92 29.19
CA ASP A 597 -4.61 13.19 29.48
C ASP A 597 -4.26 11.86 30.14
N SER A 598 -4.89 11.57 31.28
CA SER A 598 -4.69 10.36 32.07
C SER A 598 -6.05 9.77 32.43
N PRO A 599 -6.19 8.43 32.48
CA PRO A 599 -7.38 7.76 33.00
C PRO A 599 -7.45 7.80 34.53
N ARG A 600 -6.38 8.26 35.21
CA ARG A 600 -6.25 8.29 36.67
C ARG A 600 -6.56 9.68 37.21
N SER A 601 -7.18 9.74 38.38
CA SER A 601 -7.41 10.98 39.12
C SER A 601 -6.13 11.51 39.79
N PRO A 602 -6.02 12.83 40.05
CA PRO A 602 -4.91 13.40 40.81
C PRO A 602 -4.64 12.70 42.15
N GLU A 603 -5.71 12.33 42.87
CA GLU A 603 -5.63 11.62 44.14
C GLU A 603 -5.01 10.21 43.99
N GLU A 604 -5.32 9.51 42.90
CA GLU A 604 -4.74 8.20 42.59
C GLU A 604 -3.26 8.30 42.19
N LEU A 605 -2.88 9.35 41.47
CA LEU A 605 -1.48 9.60 41.10
C LEU A 605 -0.63 9.91 42.34
N ASP A 606 -1.14 10.76 43.24
CA ASP A 606 -0.49 11.09 44.51
C ASP A 606 -0.38 9.86 45.42
N ALA A 607 -1.47 9.10 45.60
CA ALA A 607 -1.48 7.87 46.40
C ALA A 607 -0.50 6.81 45.88
N GLN A 608 -0.30 6.72 44.56
CA GLN A 608 0.64 5.80 43.92
C GLN A 608 2.06 6.38 43.77
N LYS A 609 2.31 7.60 44.26
CA LYS A 609 3.58 8.33 44.13
C LYS A 609 4.09 8.39 42.68
N ILE A 610 3.18 8.70 41.76
CA ILE A 610 3.51 8.90 40.34
C ILE A 610 4.03 10.31 40.13
N GLU A 611 5.14 10.44 39.40
CA GLU A 611 5.72 11.71 39.00
C GLU A 611 5.92 11.74 37.47
N PHE A 612 5.72 12.89 36.83
CA PHE A 612 6.02 13.07 35.41
C PHE A 612 7.29 13.87 35.23
N TRP A 613 8.05 13.57 34.18
CA TRP A 613 9.31 14.21 33.85
C TRP A 613 9.30 14.59 32.38
N LEU A 614 9.41 15.87 32.07
CA LEU A 614 9.53 16.37 30.70
C LEU A 614 11.00 16.62 30.38
N TYR A 615 11.55 15.88 29.43
CA TYR A 615 12.93 16.06 28.94
C TYR A 615 12.90 16.94 27.70
N PHE A 616 13.86 17.85 27.60
CA PHE A 616 14.00 18.77 26.49
C PHE A 616 15.41 18.72 25.91
N SER A 617 15.52 18.70 24.58
CA SER A 617 16.81 18.68 23.89
C SER A 617 17.62 19.94 24.16
N GLY A 618 18.95 19.89 23.95
CA GLY A 618 19.85 21.04 23.98
C GLY A 618 21.29 20.64 24.28
N VAL A 619 22.13 21.61 24.68
CA VAL A 619 23.50 21.35 25.15
C VAL A 619 23.50 21.19 26.69
N PRO A 620 23.94 20.03 27.25
CA PRO A 620 24.07 19.83 28.70
C PRO A 620 25.00 20.85 29.37
N ALA A 621 24.97 20.93 30.71
CA ALA A 621 25.84 21.84 31.47
C ALA A 621 27.24 21.24 31.74
N ASP A 622 28.28 22.03 31.48
CA ASP A 622 29.66 21.70 31.85
C ASP A 622 29.80 21.56 33.38
N GLY A 623 29.97 20.33 33.89
CA GLY A 623 30.30 20.05 35.28
C GLY A 623 29.52 18.90 35.93
N ARG A 624 30.16 18.20 36.89
CA ARG A 624 29.55 17.12 37.69
C ARG A 624 29.11 17.66 39.05
N GLY A 625 27.82 17.62 39.38
CA GLY A 625 27.37 18.13 40.69
C GLY A 625 25.87 18.26 40.95
N GLY A 626 24.98 17.79 40.07
CA GLY A 626 23.53 17.99 40.22
C GLY A 626 22.93 17.36 41.49
N LYS A 627 22.04 18.11 42.16
CA LYS A 627 21.32 17.64 43.36
C LYS A 627 20.12 16.72 43.07
N LEU A 628 19.50 16.84 41.90
CA LEU A 628 18.33 16.04 41.50
C LEU A 628 18.78 14.80 40.73
N LYS A 629 18.40 13.60 41.19
CA LYS A 629 18.67 12.35 40.46
C LYS A 629 17.57 12.13 39.42
N LEU A 630 17.96 11.84 38.17
CA LEU A 630 17.02 11.54 37.09
C LEU A 630 16.55 10.07 37.18
N PRO A 631 15.28 9.77 36.86
CA PRO A 631 14.75 8.41 36.91
C PRO A 631 15.29 7.49 35.82
N LEU A 632 15.74 8.04 34.68
CA LEU A 632 16.29 7.28 33.56
C LEU A 632 17.78 6.97 33.75
N ALA A 633 18.21 5.80 33.29
CA ALA A 633 19.63 5.46 33.16
C ALA A 633 20.24 6.17 31.93
N VAL A 634 21.54 6.51 31.99
CA VAL A 634 22.29 7.19 30.91
C VAL A 634 22.25 6.42 29.58
N THR A 635 22.10 5.10 29.62
CA THR A 635 21.97 4.26 28.41
C THR A 635 20.58 4.29 27.78
N ALA A 636 19.57 4.82 28.46
CA ALA A 636 18.19 4.92 27.97
C ALA A 636 17.85 6.30 27.39
N THR A 637 18.67 7.33 27.65
CA THR A 637 18.48 8.67 27.04
C THR A 637 18.80 8.67 25.54
N SER A 638 19.56 7.70 25.03
CA SER A 638 19.77 7.50 23.59
C SER A 638 18.46 7.19 22.85
N ASP A 639 17.46 6.63 23.52
CA ASP A 639 16.17 6.27 22.92
C ASP A 639 15.31 7.49 22.59
N PHE A 640 15.64 8.67 23.14
CA PHE A 640 15.01 9.94 22.77
C PHE A 640 15.40 10.42 21.37
N GLY A 641 16.55 9.97 20.85
CA GLY A 641 17.15 10.52 19.64
C GLY A 641 17.69 11.95 19.80
N PHE A 642 17.86 12.44 21.04
CA PHE A 642 18.46 13.74 21.35
C PHE A 642 19.14 13.73 22.74
N ASP A 643 20.11 14.63 22.95
CA ASP A 643 20.73 14.86 24.27
C ASP A 643 19.89 15.80 25.13
N ALA A 644 19.54 15.36 26.35
CA ALA A 644 18.72 16.14 27.27
C ALA A 644 19.54 17.24 27.98
N ALA A 645 19.15 18.50 27.79
CA ALA A 645 19.78 19.64 28.46
C ALA A 645 18.97 20.18 29.64
N HIS A 646 17.64 20.07 29.56
CA HIS A 646 16.73 20.51 30.62
C HIS A 646 15.72 19.42 30.92
N VAL A 647 15.31 19.36 32.18
CA VAL A 647 14.23 18.50 32.63
C VAL A 647 13.25 19.29 33.49
N VAL A 648 11.96 18.98 33.38
CA VAL A 648 10.93 19.50 34.27
C VAL A 648 10.29 18.34 35.01
N ARG A 649 10.53 18.28 36.32
CA ARG A 649 9.88 17.33 37.23
C ARG A 649 8.51 17.87 37.64
N ILE A 650 7.49 17.05 37.54
CA ILE A 650 6.09 17.37 37.85
C ILE A 650 5.65 16.43 38.96
N LEU A 651 5.31 17.00 40.12
CA LEU A 651 4.77 16.30 41.28
C LEU A 651 3.27 16.61 41.39
N PRO A 652 2.38 15.69 40.99
CA PRO A 652 0.94 15.84 41.16
C PRO A 652 0.58 15.94 42.64
N GLN A 653 -0.41 16.78 42.95
CA GLN A 653 -0.98 16.93 44.29
C GLN A 653 -2.51 16.93 44.17
N SER A 654 -3.22 16.66 45.27
CA SER A 654 -4.70 16.69 45.30
C SER A 654 -5.31 18.02 44.84
N ARG A 655 -4.54 19.11 44.83
CA ARG A 655 -4.94 20.44 44.31
C ARG A 655 -3.80 21.12 43.53
N GLY A 656 -3.46 20.58 42.36
CA GLY A 656 -2.47 21.17 41.44
C GLY A 656 -1.23 20.30 41.26
N ALA A 657 -0.11 20.90 40.84
CA ALA A 657 1.18 20.24 40.80
C ALA A 657 2.34 21.20 41.10
N LYS A 658 3.38 20.66 41.75
CA LYS A 658 4.66 21.36 41.90
C LYS A 658 5.57 21.00 40.73
N LEU A 659 6.14 22.01 40.08
CA LEU A 659 7.03 21.88 38.94
C LEU A 659 8.45 22.31 39.34
N THR A 660 9.45 21.50 39.03
CA THR A 660 10.86 21.85 39.23
C THR A 660 11.58 21.78 37.89
N VAL A 661 12.00 22.93 37.36
CA VAL A 661 12.82 23.04 36.16
C VAL A 661 14.28 22.91 36.58
N ALA A 662 15.03 22.00 35.96
CA ALA A 662 16.42 21.72 36.29
C ALA A 662 17.26 21.55 35.03
N ARG A 663 18.54 21.91 35.11
CA ARG A 663 19.51 21.76 34.02
C ARG A 663 20.29 20.46 34.20
N VAL A 664 20.34 19.65 33.15
CA VAL A 664 20.95 18.31 33.14
C VAL A 664 22.47 18.42 32.98
N ASP A 665 23.21 17.59 33.70
CA ASP A 665 24.68 17.52 33.60
C ASP A 665 25.16 16.73 32.37
N GLU A 666 26.44 16.85 32.02
CA GLU A 666 27.06 16.11 30.89
C GLU A 666 26.88 14.58 30.98
N GLU A 667 26.81 14.02 32.19
CA GLU A 667 26.62 12.58 32.40
C GLU A 667 25.15 12.16 32.22
N GLN A 668 24.21 13.10 32.06
CA GLN A 668 22.76 12.89 31.95
C GLN A 668 22.16 12.02 33.07
N ALA A 669 22.80 12.00 34.24
CA ALA A 669 22.38 11.19 35.39
C ALA A 669 21.75 12.06 36.49
N ARG A 670 22.12 13.34 36.53
CA ARG A 670 21.64 14.30 37.53
C ARG A 670 21.30 15.63 36.87
N ALA A 671 20.54 16.44 37.58
CA ALA A 671 20.21 17.80 37.19
C ALA A 671 20.34 18.76 38.38
N GLU A 672 20.72 20.01 38.10
CA GLU A 672 20.72 21.09 39.10
C GLU A 672 19.43 21.91 38.95
N PRO A 673 18.60 22.03 40.00
CA PRO A 673 17.39 22.85 39.96
C PRO A 673 17.68 24.31 39.62
N ALA A 674 16.92 24.85 38.66
CA ALA A 674 17.04 26.23 38.17
C ALA A 674 15.81 27.09 38.56
N ALA A 675 14.61 26.50 38.57
CA ALA A 675 13.38 27.20 38.96
C ALA A 675 12.34 26.27 39.58
N GLU A 676 11.52 26.79 40.49
CA GLU A 676 10.31 26.14 40.98
C GLU A 676 9.07 26.91 40.51
N LEU A 677 8.08 26.20 39.98
CA LEU A 677 6.80 26.74 39.50
C LEU A 677 5.65 25.94 40.12
N GLU A 678 4.45 26.51 40.13
CA GLU A 678 3.22 25.82 40.52
C GLU A 678 2.26 25.78 39.34
N SER A 679 1.55 24.66 39.18
CA SER A 679 0.43 24.52 38.26
C SER A 679 -0.89 24.33 39.00
N PRO A 680 -1.97 25.02 38.61
CA PRO A 680 -3.30 24.82 39.19
C PRO A 680 -3.92 23.45 38.83
N ASP A 681 -3.37 22.72 37.84
CA ASP A 681 -3.86 21.42 37.38
C ASP A 681 -2.66 20.50 37.05
N PRO A 682 -2.56 19.31 37.66
CA PRO A 682 -1.43 18.39 37.42
C PRO A 682 -1.32 17.90 35.96
N PHE A 683 -2.38 18.05 35.17
CA PHE A 683 -2.46 17.64 33.78
C PHE A 683 -2.29 18.80 32.79
N PHE A 684 -2.05 20.02 33.28
CA PHE A 684 -1.80 21.21 32.46
C PHE A 684 -0.51 21.88 32.93
N ILE A 685 0.49 21.96 32.07
CA ILE A 685 1.83 22.45 32.40
C ILE A 685 2.14 23.62 31.49
N SER A 686 2.67 24.71 32.07
CA SER A 686 3.08 25.91 31.34
C SER A 686 4.45 26.38 31.81
N ILE A 687 5.45 26.25 30.95
CA ILE A 687 6.87 26.49 31.28
C ILE A 687 7.38 27.69 30.49
N PRO A 688 7.96 28.72 31.12
CA PRO A 688 8.64 29.81 30.41
C PRO A 688 9.84 29.29 29.60
N LEU A 689 9.99 29.73 28.35
CA LEU A 689 11.11 29.33 27.48
C LEU A 689 12.46 29.80 28.02
N GLU A 690 12.49 30.96 28.69
CA GLU A 690 13.69 31.48 29.37
C GLU A 690 14.21 30.50 30.42
N ALA A 691 13.31 29.79 31.13
CA ALA A 691 13.69 28.79 32.12
C ALA A 691 14.30 27.52 31.50
N LEU A 692 14.13 27.32 30.19
CA LEU A 692 14.74 26.25 29.39
C LEU A 692 15.96 26.75 28.59
N GLY A 693 16.34 28.03 28.72
CA GLY A 693 17.42 28.64 27.95
C GLY A 693 17.19 28.66 26.44
N ARG A 694 15.93 28.83 26.00
CA ARG A 694 15.51 28.78 24.58
C ARG A 694 14.96 30.12 24.09
N HIS A 695 15.15 30.39 22.80
CA HIS A 695 14.67 31.60 22.14
C HIS A 695 13.82 31.30 20.88
N GLY A 696 13.12 32.32 20.37
CA GLY A 696 12.26 32.21 19.19
C GLY A 696 13.02 31.81 17.93
N GLY A 697 12.45 30.89 17.14
CA GLY A 697 13.03 30.39 15.88
C GLY A 697 13.77 29.06 16.02
N GLU A 698 14.09 28.63 17.25
CA GLU A 698 14.73 27.34 17.52
C GLU A 698 13.74 26.16 17.46
N THR A 699 14.27 24.98 17.16
CA THR A 699 13.55 23.71 17.33
C THR A 699 14.03 23.01 18.61
N MET A 700 13.11 22.37 19.29
CA MET A 700 13.37 21.61 20.51
C MET A 700 12.59 20.31 20.46
N GLU A 701 13.23 19.24 20.90
CA GLU A 701 12.61 17.92 21.03
C GLU A 701 12.20 17.72 22.48
N MET A 702 11.07 17.04 22.70
CA MET A 702 10.55 16.77 24.03
C MET A 702 10.18 15.29 24.19
N ALA A 703 10.44 14.72 25.36
CA ALA A 703 9.91 13.41 25.75
C ALA A 703 9.28 13.49 27.14
N VAL A 704 8.24 12.69 27.38
CA VAL A 704 7.57 12.57 28.69
C VAL A 704 7.95 11.23 29.30
N VAL A 705 8.36 11.22 30.56
CA VAL A 705 8.66 10.00 31.30
C VAL A 705 7.84 10.00 32.57
N VAL A 706 7.09 8.93 32.78
CA VAL A 706 6.36 8.66 34.00
C VAL A 706 7.25 7.83 34.90
N SER A 707 7.39 8.24 36.16
CA SER A 707 8.14 7.49 37.16
C SER A 707 7.27 7.14 38.36
N ARG A 708 7.59 6.01 39.00
CA ARG A 708 7.02 5.58 40.27
C ARG A 708 8.14 5.23 41.23
N GLU A 709 8.18 5.91 42.38
CA GLU A 709 9.23 5.73 43.40
C GLU A 709 10.67 5.84 42.83
N GLY A 710 10.87 6.78 41.89
CA GLY A 710 12.18 7.06 41.29
C GLY A 710 12.65 6.10 40.21
N ARG A 711 11.77 5.23 39.70
CA ARG A 711 12.00 4.39 38.51
C ARG A 711 11.05 4.79 37.39
N ASP A 712 11.54 4.90 36.16
CA ASP A 712 10.69 5.07 35.00
C ASP A 712 9.78 3.84 34.80
N ILE A 713 8.54 4.08 34.41
CA ILE A 713 7.53 3.03 34.18
C ILE A 713 6.80 3.20 32.85
N GLU A 714 6.88 4.38 32.22
CA GLU A 714 6.26 4.68 30.93
C GLU A 714 6.98 5.88 30.30
N GLN A 715 7.28 5.80 29.00
CA GLN A 715 7.90 6.88 28.22
C GLN A 715 7.00 7.22 27.02
N VAL A 716 6.82 8.50 26.74
CA VAL A 716 5.98 8.99 25.65
C VAL A 716 6.74 10.05 24.83
N PRO A 717 7.02 9.78 23.53
CA PRO A 717 6.81 8.52 22.81
C PRO A 717 7.77 7.41 23.29
N PRO A 718 7.44 6.13 23.05
CA PRO A 718 8.27 4.99 23.47
C PRO A 718 9.67 4.97 22.84
N SER A 719 9.81 5.54 21.65
CA SER A 719 11.08 5.81 20.99
C SER A 719 11.01 7.14 20.25
N GLY A 720 12.15 7.84 20.17
CA GLY A 720 12.25 9.18 19.61
C GLY A 720 11.61 10.26 20.49
N SER A 721 11.13 11.32 19.84
CA SER A 721 10.74 12.54 20.53
C SER A 721 9.57 13.28 19.89
N LEU A 722 8.98 14.20 20.67
CA LEU A 722 7.97 15.16 20.25
C LEU A 722 8.64 16.47 19.85
N GLY A 723 8.84 16.67 18.55
CA GLY A 723 9.40 17.91 18.02
C GLY A 723 8.47 19.10 18.15
N LEU A 724 9.03 20.22 18.60
CA LEU A 724 8.41 21.51 18.82
C LEU A 724 9.23 22.60 18.14
N ARG A 725 8.58 23.45 17.34
CA ARG A 725 9.22 24.63 16.74
C ARG A 725 8.76 25.89 17.46
N ILE A 726 9.69 26.64 18.05
CA ILE A 726 9.38 27.89 18.74
C ILE A 726 9.16 28.98 17.68
N PRO A 727 8.00 29.66 17.66
CA PRO A 727 7.79 30.81 16.77
C PRO A 727 8.89 31.86 16.99
N GLY A 728 9.54 32.29 15.90
CA GLY A 728 10.56 33.35 15.94
C GLY A 728 10.26 34.44 14.93
N ASP A 729 10.71 35.65 15.22
CA ASP A 729 10.73 36.75 14.26
C ASP A 729 11.68 36.37 13.11
N GLY A 730 11.13 35.92 11.99
CA GLY A 730 11.87 35.50 10.78
C GLY A 730 12.61 36.63 10.06
N ALA A 731 13.14 37.62 10.77
CA ALA A 731 13.67 38.86 10.20
C ALA A 731 15.11 39.21 10.61
N ALA A 732 15.84 38.38 11.37
CA ALA A 732 17.19 38.74 11.82
C ALA A 732 18.20 37.58 11.75
N ALA A 733 18.54 37.14 10.54
CA ALA A 733 19.88 36.65 10.25
C ALA A 733 20.41 37.47 9.08
N MET A 734 21.24 38.46 9.40
CA MET A 734 21.89 39.32 8.42
C MET A 734 22.70 38.49 7.42
N ALA A 735 22.62 38.91 6.16
CA ALA A 735 23.36 38.39 5.02
C ALA A 735 24.88 38.32 5.28
N PRO A 736 25.55 37.20 5.00
CA PRO A 736 26.92 37.26 4.53
C PRO A 736 26.91 37.78 3.08
N GLY A 737 27.81 38.73 2.77
CA GLY A 737 28.03 39.21 1.41
C GLY A 737 28.42 38.10 0.41
N PRO A 738 28.49 38.42 -0.89
CA PRO A 738 28.42 37.45 -1.97
C PRO A 738 29.73 36.67 -2.12
N LYS A 739 29.82 35.49 -1.49
CA LYS A 739 30.78 34.49 -1.92
C LYS A 739 30.16 33.73 -3.09
N GLN A 740 30.77 33.83 -4.27
CA GLN A 740 30.35 33.07 -5.44
C GLN A 740 30.44 31.56 -5.14
N ILE A 741 29.29 30.90 -5.00
CA ILE A 741 29.17 29.43 -4.87
C ILE A 741 29.36 28.76 -6.23
N LYS A 742 30.10 27.64 -6.27
CA LYS A 742 30.17 26.71 -7.40
C LYS A 742 29.14 25.59 -7.21
N VAL A 743 28.16 25.51 -8.11
CA VAL A 743 27.05 24.56 -8.03
C VAL A 743 27.14 23.60 -9.22
N LEU A 744 27.17 22.30 -8.96
CA LEU A 744 26.96 21.27 -9.98
C LEU A 744 25.55 20.70 -9.85
N VAL A 745 24.68 21.02 -10.78
CA VAL A 745 23.32 20.48 -10.84
C VAL A 745 23.37 19.12 -11.54
N ALA A 746 22.98 18.06 -10.83
CA ALA A 746 22.92 16.69 -11.34
C ALA A 746 21.47 16.30 -11.61
N THR A 747 21.13 16.06 -12.88
CA THR A 747 19.76 15.76 -13.31
C THR A 747 19.75 14.75 -14.44
N SER A 748 18.72 13.91 -14.50
CA SER A 748 18.42 13.04 -15.64
C SER A 748 17.65 13.76 -16.75
N GLU A 749 17.11 14.96 -16.48
CA GLU A 749 16.30 15.72 -17.42
C GLU A 749 16.67 17.20 -17.44
N LEU A 750 16.77 17.79 -18.62
CA LEU A 750 17.12 19.19 -18.83
C LEU A 750 16.58 19.68 -20.18
N THR A 751 15.72 20.70 -20.19
CA THR A 751 15.25 21.31 -21.44
C THR A 751 16.34 22.22 -22.05
N PRO A 752 16.59 22.20 -23.38
CA PRO A 752 15.84 21.48 -24.44
C PRO A 752 16.42 20.11 -24.82
N PHE A 753 17.34 19.53 -24.04
CA PHE A 753 18.09 18.34 -24.43
C PHE A 753 17.29 17.04 -24.24
N ALA A 754 16.71 16.83 -23.05
CA ALA A 754 15.91 15.66 -22.73
C ALA A 754 14.84 16.00 -21.69
N LYS A 755 13.58 15.68 -21.98
CA LYS A 755 12.42 16.02 -21.15
C LYS A 755 11.42 14.86 -21.11
N SER A 756 11.03 14.44 -19.91
CA SER A 756 9.91 13.53 -19.65
C SER A 756 8.83 14.20 -18.79
N GLY A 757 9.21 15.13 -17.91
CA GLY A 757 8.31 15.84 -17.02
C GLY A 757 8.74 17.27 -16.70
N GLY A 758 8.18 17.84 -15.62
CA GLY A 758 8.44 19.21 -15.18
C GLY A 758 9.84 19.44 -14.58
N VAL A 759 10.54 18.37 -14.20
CA VAL A 759 11.91 18.43 -13.67
C VAL A 759 12.86 19.10 -14.66
N ALA A 760 12.70 18.81 -15.95
CA ALA A 760 13.52 19.38 -17.02
C ALA A 760 13.45 20.93 -17.07
N ASP A 761 12.26 21.49 -16.85
CA ASP A 761 12.02 22.93 -16.86
C ASP A 761 12.57 23.57 -15.58
N VAL A 762 12.31 22.94 -14.42
CA VAL A 762 12.83 23.41 -13.12
C VAL A 762 14.36 23.44 -13.13
N ALA A 763 15.01 22.35 -13.54
CA ALA A 763 16.47 22.27 -13.57
C ALA A 763 17.08 23.33 -14.49
N ALA A 764 16.48 23.55 -15.67
CA ALA A 764 16.97 24.54 -16.63
C ALA A 764 16.81 25.98 -16.11
N SER A 765 15.61 26.36 -15.70
CA SER A 765 15.32 27.74 -15.30
C SER A 765 16.00 28.12 -13.98
N LEU A 766 16.02 27.21 -12.99
CA LEU A 766 16.76 27.45 -11.74
C LEU A 766 18.26 27.60 -12.00
N SER A 767 18.85 26.78 -12.88
CA SER A 767 20.28 26.87 -13.21
C SER A 767 20.63 28.21 -13.86
N LYS A 768 19.81 28.69 -14.80
CA LYS A 768 19.96 30.01 -15.42
C LYS A 768 19.84 31.14 -14.40
N GLU A 769 18.87 31.04 -13.49
CA GLU A 769 18.63 32.08 -12.50
C GLU A 769 19.77 32.16 -11.47
N LEU A 770 20.24 31.01 -10.98
CA LEU A 770 21.42 30.95 -10.11
C LEU A 770 22.67 31.54 -10.80
N ARG A 771 22.83 31.30 -12.11
CA ARG A 771 23.89 31.92 -12.91
C ARG A 771 23.72 33.44 -13.00
N ARG A 772 22.49 33.93 -13.18
CA ARG A 772 22.14 35.36 -13.19
C ARG A 772 22.43 36.05 -11.85
N LEU A 773 22.26 35.34 -10.74
CA LEU A 773 22.62 35.79 -9.39
C LEU A 773 24.15 35.84 -9.15
N GLY A 774 24.97 35.43 -10.13
CA GLY A 774 26.43 35.54 -10.10
C GLY A 774 27.17 34.27 -9.66
N HIS A 775 26.49 33.14 -9.51
CA HIS A 775 27.09 31.86 -9.09
C HIS A 775 27.76 31.11 -10.27
N ASP A 776 28.76 30.27 -9.98
CA ASP A 776 29.33 29.37 -11.00
C ASP A 776 28.51 28.08 -11.10
N VAL A 777 27.49 28.10 -11.95
CA VAL A 777 26.55 26.99 -12.13
C VAL A 777 26.93 26.17 -13.36
N ARG A 778 27.04 24.86 -13.18
CA ARG A 778 27.19 23.87 -14.25
C ARG A 778 26.15 22.78 -14.06
N VAL A 779 25.74 22.15 -15.15
CA VAL A 779 24.78 21.04 -15.13
C VAL A 779 25.46 19.78 -15.65
N VAL A 780 25.09 18.62 -15.13
CA VAL A 780 25.52 17.31 -15.64
C VAL A 780 24.30 16.39 -15.82
N MET A 781 24.27 15.68 -16.94
CA MET A 781 23.22 14.72 -17.28
C MET A 781 23.75 13.57 -18.15
N PRO A 782 23.03 12.44 -18.30
CA PRO A 782 23.39 11.41 -19.27
C PRO A 782 23.21 11.88 -20.73
N ARG A 783 24.05 11.37 -21.64
CA ARG A 783 23.86 11.59 -23.09
C ARG A 783 22.91 10.54 -23.67
N TYR A 784 21.62 10.81 -23.64
CA TYR A 784 20.62 9.95 -24.28
C TYR A 784 20.69 10.02 -25.81
N ARG A 785 20.21 8.97 -26.49
CA ARG A 785 20.13 8.86 -27.97
C ARG A 785 19.59 10.13 -28.64
N GLN A 786 18.54 10.72 -28.09
CA GLN A 786 17.86 11.90 -28.64
C GLN A 786 18.71 13.19 -28.60
N ILE A 787 19.80 13.20 -27.82
CA ILE A 787 20.69 14.35 -27.71
C ILE A 787 21.72 14.28 -28.83
N ASP A 788 21.42 14.94 -29.94
CA ASP A 788 22.29 14.97 -31.11
C ASP A 788 23.54 15.84 -30.89
N ILE A 789 24.72 15.27 -31.16
CA ILE A 789 26.02 15.92 -30.95
C ILE A 789 26.18 17.15 -31.85
N GLY A 790 25.79 17.04 -33.12
CA GLY A 790 25.96 18.11 -34.11
C GLY A 790 25.01 19.27 -33.86
N LYS A 791 23.72 18.96 -33.63
CA LYS A 791 22.65 19.93 -33.36
C LYS A 791 22.96 20.81 -32.14
N HIS A 792 23.53 20.21 -31.10
CA HIS A 792 23.85 20.90 -29.85
C HIS A 792 25.33 21.32 -29.74
N ASN A 793 26.14 21.11 -30.78
CA ASN A 793 27.57 21.44 -30.83
C ASN A 793 28.36 20.88 -29.63
N LEU A 794 28.07 19.62 -29.27
CA LEU A 794 28.68 18.97 -28.12
C LEU A 794 30.14 18.62 -28.41
N LYS A 795 31.05 19.05 -27.54
CA LYS A 795 32.50 18.82 -27.68
C LYS A 795 33.00 17.84 -26.64
N PRO A 796 33.68 16.75 -27.02
CA PRO A 796 34.29 15.88 -26.02
C PRO A 796 35.41 16.63 -25.29
N VAL A 797 35.35 16.64 -23.96
CA VAL A 797 36.33 17.30 -23.08
C VAL A 797 37.11 16.31 -22.23
N VAL A 798 36.59 15.09 -22.05
CA VAL A 798 37.29 13.95 -21.42
C VAL A 798 36.95 12.70 -22.21
N HIS A 799 37.98 11.89 -22.51
CA HIS A 799 37.85 10.61 -23.21
C HIS A 799 38.24 9.46 -22.27
N ASP A 800 37.59 8.31 -22.44
CA ASP A 800 37.94 7.05 -21.76
C ASP A 800 38.09 7.16 -20.24
N LEU A 801 37.25 8.00 -19.60
CA LEU A 801 37.23 8.15 -18.15
C LEU A 801 36.83 6.81 -17.51
N PRO A 802 37.69 6.17 -16.70
CA PRO A 802 37.37 4.87 -16.11
C PRO A 802 36.32 5.01 -15.01
N VAL A 803 35.22 4.28 -15.13
CA VAL A 803 34.12 4.26 -14.14
C VAL A 803 33.95 2.84 -13.60
N GLN A 804 34.12 2.68 -12.28
CA GLN A 804 34.00 1.38 -11.63
C GLN A 804 32.53 0.98 -11.43
N MET A 805 32.17 -0.22 -11.88
CA MET A 805 30.85 -0.86 -11.78
C MET A 805 31.03 -2.28 -11.22
N GLY A 806 30.91 -2.44 -9.89
CA GLY A 806 31.20 -3.69 -9.20
C GLY A 806 32.64 -4.17 -9.47
N GLY A 807 32.77 -5.38 -10.04
CA GLY A 807 34.07 -5.95 -10.43
C GLY A 807 34.61 -5.50 -11.80
N GLN A 808 33.89 -4.65 -12.54
CA GLN A 808 34.25 -4.22 -13.89
C GLN A 808 34.50 -2.71 -13.95
N THR A 809 35.32 -2.27 -14.89
CA THR A 809 35.54 -0.85 -15.20
C THR A 809 35.01 -0.57 -16.61
N MET A 810 34.19 0.47 -16.75
CA MET A 810 33.58 0.89 -18.01
C MET A 810 34.04 2.32 -18.36
N PRO A 811 34.35 2.64 -19.64
CA PRO A 811 34.80 3.97 -20.02
C PRO A 811 33.62 4.94 -20.25
N ALA A 812 33.75 6.17 -19.77
CA ALA A 812 32.86 7.29 -20.08
C ALA A 812 33.56 8.32 -20.98
N THR A 813 32.81 8.89 -21.93
CA THR A 813 33.21 10.13 -22.60
C THR A 813 32.38 11.27 -22.06
N ILE A 814 33.02 12.38 -21.67
CA ILE A 814 32.32 13.57 -21.18
C ILE A 814 32.29 14.60 -22.29
N PHE A 815 31.09 14.97 -22.73
CA PHE A 815 30.89 16.07 -23.67
C PHE A 815 30.51 17.36 -22.94
N GLU A 816 30.96 18.49 -23.43
CA GLU A 816 30.55 19.83 -23.02
C GLU A 816 29.62 20.44 -24.07
N GLY A 817 28.50 20.99 -23.61
CA GLY A 817 27.58 21.84 -24.36
C GLY A 817 27.17 23.07 -23.55
N ARG A 818 26.14 23.79 -24.02
CA ARG A 818 25.70 25.07 -23.43
C ARG A 818 24.18 25.17 -23.35
N LEU A 819 23.68 25.69 -22.24
CA LEU A 819 22.32 26.16 -22.04
C LEU A 819 22.36 27.67 -21.73
N GLY A 820 22.26 28.51 -22.77
CA GLY A 820 22.62 29.93 -22.64
C GLY A 820 24.07 30.06 -22.15
N ASP A 821 24.28 30.76 -21.04
CA ASP A 821 25.60 30.93 -20.42
C ASP A 821 26.02 29.78 -19.48
N VAL A 822 25.14 28.81 -19.24
CA VAL A 822 25.39 27.66 -18.34
C VAL A 822 26.12 26.54 -19.10
N VAL A 823 27.20 26.03 -18.50
CA VAL A 823 27.93 24.86 -19.01
C VAL A 823 27.14 23.60 -18.71
N VAL A 824 26.97 22.73 -19.70
CA VAL A 824 26.31 21.42 -19.53
C VAL A 824 27.26 20.31 -19.90
N TYR A 825 27.48 19.36 -18.99
CA TYR A 825 28.25 18.15 -19.21
C TYR A 825 27.32 16.96 -19.51
N PHE A 826 27.66 16.19 -20.53
CA PHE A 826 26.92 14.99 -20.91
C PHE A 826 27.81 13.76 -20.71
N ILE A 827 27.39 12.86 -19.84
CA ILE A 827 28.07 11.58 -19.60
C ILE A 827 27.60 10.60 -20.67
N ASP A 828 28.48 10.30 -21.61
CA ASP A 828 28.21 9.36 -22.70
C ASP A 828 28.71 7.95 -22.35
N CYS A 829 27.81 7.00 -22.52
CA CYS A 829 28.04 5.58 -22.45
C CYS A 829 26.96 4.91 -23.33
N PRO A 830 27.22 4.73 -24.63
CA PRO A 830 26.22 4.21 -25.56
C PRO A 830 25.60 2.88 -25.10
N GLN A 831 26.39 2.03 -24.43
CA GLN A 831 25.94 0.76 -23.86
C GLN A 831 24.78 0.95 -22.86
N LEU A 832 24.68 2.08 -22.16
CA LEU A 832 23.68 2.37 -21.13
C LEU A 832 22.66 3.44 -21.54
N TYR A 833 23.05 4.41 -22.38
CA TYR A 833 22.23 5.59 -22.68
C TYR A 833 21.75 5.70 -24.13
N ASP A 834 22.27 4.87 -25.05
CA ASP A 834 21.73 4.77 -26.41
C ASP A 834 20.44 3.93 -26.42
N ARG A 835 19.32 4.55 -26.04
CA ARG A 835 17.99 3.95 -25.88
C ARG A 835 16.89 4.89 -26.37
N ASP A 836 15.70 4.34 -26.62
CA ASP A 836 14.52 5.11 -27.08
C ASP A 836 13.85 5.96 -25.98
N GLY A 837 14.38 5.96 -24.75
CA GLY A 837 13.79 6.69 -23.63
C GLY A 837 14.77 6.95 -22.49
N ILE A 838 14.31 7.76 -21.51
CA ILE A 838 15.10 8.19 -20.35
C ILE A 838 15.08 7.13 -19.24
N TYR A 839 13.90 6.62 -18.88
CA TYR A 839 13.67 5.60 -17.84
C TYR A 839 12.88 4.42 -18.41
N GLY A 840 12.70 3.35 -17.62
CA GLY A 840 11.83 2.23 -17.98
C GLY A 840 12.58 0.98 -18.40
N PHE A 841 13.90 0.92 -18.23
CA PHE A 841 14.73 -0.21 -18.66
C PHE A 841 15.03 -1.14 -17.48
N GLY A 842 15.34 -2.41 -17.78
CA GLY A 842 15.60 -3.44 -16.76
C GLY A 842 16.92 -3.25 -16.01
N ASP A 843 17.82 -2.43 -16.57
CA ASP A 843 19.14 -2.05 -16.07
C ASP A 843 19.17 -0.60 -15.54
N ASP A 844 18.01 -0.02 -15.17
CA ASP A 844 17.92 1.35 -14.63
C ASP A 844 18.75 1.53 -13.34
N ASP A 845 18.97 0.46 -12.58
CA ASP A 845 19.89 0.43 -11.44
C ASP A 845 21.33 0.68 -11.90
N ALA A 846 21.83 -0.09 -12.87
CA ALA A 846 23.15 0.06 -13.44
C ALA A 846 23.33 1.45 -14.09
N ARG A 847 22.31 1.97 -14.78
CA ARG A 847 22.32 3.30 -15.42
C ARG A 847 22.43 4.44 -14.41
N SER A 848 21.72 4.34 -13.29
CA SER A 848 21.77 5.31 -12.18
C SER A 848 23.09 5.24 -11.41
N VAL A 849 23.57 4.03 -11.12
CA VAL A 849 24.87 3.80 -10.46
C VAL A 849 26.01 4.34 -11.33
N TYR A 850 26.00 4.02 -12.63
CA TYR A 850 27.01 4.49 -13.57
C TYR A 850 27.02 6.02 -13.66
N PHE A 851 25.84 6.64 -13.76
CA PHE A 851 25.74 8.10 -13.79
C PHE A 851 26.33 8.74 -12.52
N SER A 852 25.94 8.22 -11.35
CA SER A 852 26.39 8.74 -10.06
C SER A 852 27.91 8.59 -9.87
N ARG A 853 28.47 7.46 -10.32
CA ARG A 853 29.92 7.20 -10.31
C ARG A 853 30.65 8.12 -11.29
N ALA A 854 30.26 8.10 -12.56
CA ALA A 854 30.90 8.89 -13.62
C ALA A 854 30.90 10.39 -13.32
N LEU A 855 29.82 10.90 -12.70
CA LEU A 855 29.73 12.27 -12.22
C LEU A 855 30.83 12.62 -11.21
N LEU A 856 31.13 11.72 -10.27
CA LEU A 856 32.17 11.95 -9.28
C LEU A 856 33.57 11.78 -9.87
N GLU A 857 33.76 10.79 -10.76
CA GLU A 857 35.04 10.56 -11.46
C GLU A 857 35.41 11.70 -12.43
N MET A 858 34.42 12.42 -12.99
CA MET A 858 34.72 13.52 -13.93
C MET A 858 35.22 14.79 -13.23
N LEU A 859 34.95 14.99 -11.93
CA LEU A 859 35.33 16.22 -11.22
C LEU A 859 36.85 16.46 -11.25
N PRO A 860 37.71 15.49 -10.88
CA PRO A 860 39.15 15.65 -10.97
C PRO A 860 39.63 15.79 -12.42
N ALA A 861 39.04 15.04 -13.36
CA ALA A 861 39.42 15.06 -14.77
C ALA A 861 39.17 16.44 -15.42
N LEU A 862 38.08 17.10 -15.03
CA LEU A 862 37.72 18.45 -15.48
C LEU A 862 38.40 19.57 -14.69
N LYS A 863 39.17 19.23 -13.64
CA LYS A 863 39.74 20.19 -12.68
C LYS A 863 38.67 21.14 -12.12
N PHE A 864 37.49 20.59 -11.84
CA PHE A 864 36.35 21.33 -11.32
C PHE A 864 35.93 20.76 -9.97
N SER A 865 35.97 21.59 -8.93
CA SER A 865 35.56 21.24 -7.57
C SER A 865 34.34 22.11 -7.20
N PRO A 866 33.11 21.57 -7.26
CA PRO A 866 31.92 22.28 -6.81
C PRO A 866 31.92 22.43 -5.29
N ASP A 867 31.30 23.50 -4.78
CA ASP A 867 31.03 23.64 -3.34
C ASP A 867 29.81 22.78 -2.94
N VAL A 868 28.85 22.64 -3.86
CA VAL A 868 27.64 21.83 -3.68
C VAL A 868 27.27 21.08 -4.97
N ILE A 869 26.90 19.81 -4.82
CA ILE A 869 26.20 19.05 -5.87
C ILE A 869 24.70 19.09 -5.53
N HIS A 870 23.93 19.69 -6.44
CA HIS A 870 22.48 19.81 -6.33
C HIS A 870 21.82 18.70 -7.15
N ILE A 871 21.24 17.72 -6.45
CA ILE A 871 20.75 16.46 -6.99
C ILE A 871 19.24 16.55 -7.19
N HIS A 872 18.76 16.17 -8.36
CA HIS A 872 17.33 16.09 -8.66
C HIS A 872 16.86 14.62 -8.71
N ASP A 873 15.91 14.28 -7.84
CA ASP A 873 15.24 12.97 -7.74
C ASP A 873 16.19 11.75 -7.61
N TRP A 874 15.64 10.56 -7.78
CA TRP A 874 16.31 9.29 -7.47
C TRP A 874 17.52 8.99 -8.37
N PHE A 875 17.55 9.46 -9.63
CA PHE A 875 18.53 8.97 -10.62
C PHE A 875 20.00 9.22 -10.24
N ALA A 876 20.27 10.28 -9.48
CA ALA A 876 21.58 10.60 -8.91
C ALA A 876 21.61 10.61 -7.37
N ALA A 877 20.56 10.11 -6.71
CA ALA A 877 20.43 10.13 -5.26
C ALA A 877 21.43 9.22 -4.52
N LEU A 878 22.20 8.38 -5.23
CA LEU A 878 23.32 7.64 -4.65
C LEU A 878 24.56 8.50 -4.39
N VAL A 879 24.69 9.68 -5.02
CA VAL A 879 25.88 10.53 -4.89
C VAL A 879 26.27 10.85 -3.43
N PRO A 880 25.35 11.27 -2.53
CA PRO A 880 25.72 11.58 -1.15
C PRO A 880 26.25 10.36 -0.41
N ASN A 881 25.65 9.19 -0.68
CA ASN A 881 26.09 7.94 -0.10
C ASN A 881 27.47 7.50 -0.62
N LEU A 882 27.73 7.67 -1.92
CA LEU A 882 29.04 7.40 -2.52
C LEU A 882 30.12 8.32 -1.95
N ILE A 883 29.84 9.62 -1.79
CA ILE A 883 30.77 10.57 -1.16
C ILE A 883 31.10 10.14 0.28
N ASP A 884 30.08 9.75 1.05
CA ASP A 884 30.24 9.36 2.45
C ASP A 884 31.04 8.05 2.65
N ARG A 885 30.96 7.12 1.69
CA ARG A 885 31.48 5.75 1.86
C ARG A 885 32.67 5.40 0.99
N ILE A 886 32.77 5.99 -0.20
CA ILE A 886 33.76 5.63 -1.22
C ILE A 886 34.69 6.79 -1.52
N TYR A 887 34.17 8.01 -1.69
CA TYR A 887 34.96 9.20 -2.02
C TYR A 887 35.25 10.04 -0.75
N THR A 888 35.83 9.39 0.27
CA THR A 888 36.04 9.96 1.61
C THR A 888 37.27 10.87 1.75
N GLU A 889 38.13 10.89 0.72
CA GLU A 889 39.39 11.64 0.66
C GLU A 889 39.43 12.61 -0.52
N GLY A 890 40.33 13.60 -0.43
CA GLY A 890 40.53 14.62 -1.46
C GLY A 890 39.39 15.65 -1.58
N PRO A 891 39.43 16.50 -2.63
CA PRO A 891 38.45 17.59 -2.81
C PRO A 891 37.00 17.12 -2.91
N THR A 892 36.76 15.94 -3.49
CA THR A 892 35.40 15.36 -3.63
C THR A 892 34.75 15.10 -2.27
N ALA A 893 35.54 14.79 -1.23
CA ALA A 893 35.03 14.55 0.11
C ALA A 893 34.55 15.84 0.82
N GLU A 894 34.95 17.02 0.33
CA GLU A 894 34.54 18.31 0.90
C GLU A 894 33.25 18.86 0.27
N VAL A 895 32.79 18.25 -0.82
CA VAL A 895 31.61 18.69 -1.57
C VAL A 895 30.34 18.43 -0.76
N ALA A 896 29.53 19.48 -0.58
CA ALA A 896 28.21 19.36 0.05
C ALA A 896 27.16 18.82 -0.93
N THR A 897 26.07 18.26 -0.41
CA THR A 897 25.00 17.66 -1.21
C THR A 897 23.63 18.19 -0.81
N ALA A 898 22.87 18.65 -1.81
CA ALA A 898 21.48 19.08 -1.65
C ALA A 898 20.60 18.21 -2.55
N LEU A 899 19.63 17.49 -1.98
CA LEU A 899 18.70 16.64 -2.73
C LEU A 899 17.34 17.31 -2.87
N THR A 900 16.89 17.60 -4.08
CA THR A 900 15.51 18.03 -4.36
C THR A 900 14.65 16.85 -4.81
N ILE A 901 13.52 16.66 -4.11
CA ILE A 901 12.48 15.68 -4.42
C ILE A 901 11.33 16.41 -5.11
N HIS A 902 11.11 16.11 -6.40
CA HIS A 902 10.00 16.70 -7.17
C HIS A 902 8.71 15.89 -7.01
N ASN A 903 8.84 14.58 -6.78
CA ASN A 903 7.72 13.67 -6.56
C ASN A 903 8.20 12.36 -5.92
N LEU A 904 7.50 11.87 -4.90
CA LEU A 904 7.88 10.63 -4.20
C LEU A 904 7.52 9.31 -4.91
N ALA A 905 6.70 9.35 -5.96
CA ALA A 905 6.27 8.10 -6.61
C ALA A 905 7.41 7.36 -7.35
N ALA A 906 8.49 8.07 -7.72
CA ALA A 906 9.64 7.48 -8.41
C ALA A 906 10.86 7.45 -7.46
N GLN A 907 11.10 6.28 -6.85
CA GLN A 907 12.08 6.15 -5.76
C GLN A 907 13.38 5.41 -6.15
N GLY A 908 13.40 4.72 -7.30
CA GLY A 908 14.52 3.86 -7.68
C GLY A 908 14.67 2.68 -6.72
N VAL A 909 13.64 1.84 -6.61
CA VAL A 909 13.64 0.63 -5.77
C VAL A 909 14.20 -0.53 -6.58
N PHE A 910 15.33 -1.07 -6.13
CA PHE A 910 16.07 -2.14 -6.80
C PHE A 910 16.44 -3.28 -5.86
N GLY A 911 16.95 -4.37 -6.43
CA GLY A 911 17.53 -5.47 -5.67
C GLY A 911 18.93 -5.12 -5.12
N PHE A 912 19.45 -5.99 -4.25
CA PHE A 912 20.76 -5.82 -3.60
C PHE A 912 21.92 -5.63 -4.59
N GLY A 913 21.80 -6.18 -5.81
CA GLY A 913 22.80 -6.05 -6.88
C GLY A 913 23.16 -4.59 -7.22
N ALA A 914 22.25 -3.64 -7.03
CA ALA A 914 22.53 -2.21 -7.21
C ALA A 914 23.65 -1.71 -6.27
N LEU A 915 23.72 -2.22 -5.03
CA LEU A 915 24.80 -1.89 -4.09
C LEU A 915 26.11 -2.55 -4.50
N THR A 916 26.07 -3.78 -5.01
CA THR A 916 27.27 -4.45 -5.54
C THR A 916 27.84 -3.68 -6.73
N LEU A 917 27.01 -3.26 -7.68
CA LEU A 917 27.43 -2.40 -8.80
C LEU A 917 28.00 -1.08 -8.29
N ALA A 918 27.38 -0.48 -7.26
CA ALA A 918 27.86 0.76 -6.65
C ALA A 918 29.08 0.57 -5.75
N GLY A 919 29.54 -0.65 -5.47
CA GLY A 919 30.61 -0.94 -4.50
C GLY A 919 30.26 -0.57 -3.05
N LEU A 920 28.96 -0.60 -2.72
CA LEU A 920 28.38 -0.23 -1.42
C LEU A 920 27.85 -1.44 -0.62
N ASP A 921 27.95 -2.64 -1.17
CA ASP A 921 27.42 -3.90 -0.62
C ASP A 921 27.92 -4.20 0.80
N LYS A 922 29.19 -3.87 1.11
CA LYS A 922 29.77 -4.09 2.44
C LYS A 922 29.10 -3.28 3.57
N TRP A 923 28.35 -2.22 3.25
CA TRP A 923 27.59 -1.44 4.22
C TRP A 923 26.12 -1.86 4.32
N GLY A 924 25.69 -2.86 3.56
CA GLY A 924 24.35 -3.43 3.62
C GLY A 924 23.24 -2.44 3.25
N LEU A 925 21.99 -2.80 3.54
CA LEU A 925 20.81 -1.93 3.40
C LEU A 925 20.83 -0.82 4.47
N ILE A 926 20.09 0.26 4.24
CA ILE A 926 19.88 1.26 5.31
C ILE A 926 18.96 0.61 6.34
N ARG A 927 19.49 0.29 7.52
CA ARG A 927 18.70 -0.21 8.66
C ARG A 927 18.09 0.98 9.39
N VAL A 928 16.91 1.39 8.97
CA VAL A 928 16.13 2.46 9.62
C VAL A 928 15.00 1.92 10.50
N GLY A 929 14.75 0.61 10.47
CA GLY A 929 13.69 -0.02 11.26
C GLY A 929 12.29 0.32 10.73
N ILE A 930 12.21 0.65 9.43
CA ILE A 930 10.98 1.07 8.75
C ILE A 930 10.49 -0.11 7.90
N PRO A 931 9.33 -0.71 8.24
CA PRO A 931 8.78 -1.84 7.51
C PRO A 931 8.67 -1.56 6.00
N GLY A 932 9.31 -2.40 5.19
CA GLY A 932 9.29 -2.29 3.72
C GLY A 932 10.56 -1.68 3.10
N LEU A 933 11.33 -0.87 3.83
CA LEU A 933 12.65 -0.38 3.38
C LEU A 933 13.80 -1.32 3.75
N ASP A 934 13.60 -2.17 4.74
CA ASP A 934 14.65 -3.03 5.30
C ASP A 934 15.02 -4.25 4.42
N ASN A 935 14.27 -4.49 3.33
CA ASN A 935 14.46 -5.64 2.42
C ASN A 935 14.76 -5.25 0.96
N VAL A 936 14.85 -3.97 0.63
CA VAL A 936 15.03 -3.47 -0.74
C VAL A 936 16.07 -2.35 -0.79
N VAL A 937 16.69 -2.13 -1.96
CA VAL A 937 17.58 -0.98 -2.17
C VAL A 937 16.75 0.20 -2.66
N ASN A 938 16.41 1.12 -1.77
CA ASN A 938 15.73 2.36 -2.14
C ASN A 938 16.77 3.48 -2.37
N VAL A 939 17.01 3.82 -3.65
CA VAL A 939 18.03 4.82 -4.02
C VAL A 939 17.66 6.22 -3.53
N LEU A 940 16.39 6.64 -3.65
CA LEU A 940 15.93 7.93 -3.14
C LEU A 940 16.01 8.00 -1.62
N GLY A 941 15.60 6.92 -0.93
CA GLY A 941 15.73 6.79 0.51
C GLY A 941 17.19 6.92 0.98
N ARG A 942 18.14 6.35 0.22
CA ARG A 942 19.57 6.59 0.45
C ARG A 942 19.96 8.05 0.29
N GLY A 943 19.48 8.72 -0.74
CA GLY A 943 19.67 10.15 -0.90
C GLY A 943 19.17 10.94 0.31
N ILE A 944 17.95 10.67 0.77
CA ILE A 944 17.36 11.33 1.94
C ILE A 944 18.22 11.12 3.19
N HIS A 945 18.64 9.87 3.43
CA HIS A 945 19.44 9.53 4.59
C HIS A 945 20.81 10.22 4.59
N PHE A 946 21.54 10.20 3.46
CA PHE A 946 22.93 10.65 3.40
C PHE A 946 23.13 12.13 3.04
N ALA A 947 22.18 12.77 2.36
CA ALA A 947 22.33 14.17 1.92
C ALA A 947 22.56 15.15 3.08
N ASP A 948 23.27 16.25 2.81
CA ASP A 948 23.51 17.32 3.78
C ASP A 948 22.24 18.11 4.09
N VAL A 949 21.44 18.36 3.05
CA VAL A 949 20.08 18.90 3.13
C VAL A 949 19.18 18.21 2.10
N VAL A 950 17.89 18.13 2.42
CA VAL A 950 16.84 17.62 1.55
C VAL A 950 15.82 18.73 1.34
N ASN A 951 15.36 18.93 0.11
CA ASN A 951 14.24 19.83 -0.14
C ASN A 951 13.19 19.21 -1.06
N THR A 952 12.00 19.77 -1.02
CA THR A 952 10.94 19.51 -2.00
C THR A 952 10.36 20.83 -2.51
N VAL A 953 9.46 20.73 -3.48
CA VAL A 953 9.02 21.83 -4.34
C VAL A 953 7.86 22.67 -3.77
N SER A 954 7.52 22.47 -2.49
CA SER A 954 6.64 23.36 -1.71
C SER A 954 6.75 23.10 -0.20
N GLU A 955 6.35 24.06 0.63
CA GLU A 955 6.36 23.96 2.10
C GLU A 955 5.26 23.04 2.60
N ARG A 956 4.06 23.18 2.03
CA ARG A 956 2.95 22.30 2.37
C ARG A 956 3.25 20.84 2.01
N TYR A 957 3.82 20.58 0.83
CA TYR A 957 4.16 19.21 0.45
C TYR A 957 5.28 18.64 1.32
N ALA A 958 6.24 19.45 1.77
CA ALA A 958 7.25 19.02 2.75
C ALA A 958 6.63 18.52 4.06
N ALA A 959 5.51 19.11 4.49
CA ALA A 959 4.74 18.65 5.65
C ALA A 959 3.87 17.42 5.31
N GLU A 960 3.22 17.42 4.15
CA GLU A 960 2.34 16.32 3.71
C GLU A 960 3.13 15.02 3.51
N MET A 961 4.30 15.07 2.87
CA MET A 961 5.14 13.90 2.56
C MET A 961 5.70 13.18 3.80
N GLN A 962 5.57 13.78 5.00
CA GLN A 962 5.88 13.14 6.29
C GLN A 962 4.70 12.34 6.85
N MET A 963 3.54 12.38 6.19
CA MET A 963 2.34 11.63 6.55
C MET A 963 2.25 10.37 5.68
N ALA A 964 1.77 9.27 6.25
CA ALA A 964 1.63 7.99 5.55
C ALA A 964 0.82 8.07 4.25
N GLU A 965 -0.19 8.95 4.18
CA GLU A 965 -1.02 9.15 2.99
C GLU A 965 -0.24 9.69 1.78
N TYR A 966 0.80 10.51 1.99
CA TYR A 966 1.53 11.20 0.91
C TYR A 966 3.01 10.77 0.81
N GLY A 967 3.52 10.04 1.79
CA GLY A 967 4.94 9.72 1.88
C GLY A 967 5.38 8.48 1.13
N GLU A 968 4.47 7.74 0.47
CA GLU A 968 4.80 6.62 -0.43
C GLU A 968 5.72 5.56 0.21
N GLY A 969 5.50 5.26 1.50
CA GLY A 969 6.33 4.32 2.28
C GLY A 969 7.70 4.87 2.73
N LEU A 970 8.00 6.13 2.44
CA LEU A 970 9.17 6.86 2.92
C LEU A 970 8.84 7.84 4.07
N ASP A 971 7.59 7.96 4.49
CA ASP A 971 7.16 8.99 5.45
C ASP A 971 7.90 8.90 6.79
N GLU A 972 8.13 7.69 7.32
CA GLU A 972 8.92 7.50 8.54
C GLU A 972 10.38 7.92 8.35
N LEU A 973 10.97 7.63 7.19
CA LEU A 973 12.35 8.00 6.85
C LEU A 973 12.46 9.51 6.72
N ILE A 974 11.50 10.14 6.05
CA ILE A 974 11.48 11.59 5.87
C ILE A 974 11.28 12.27 7.22
N ARG A 975 10.38 11.75 8.06
CA ARG A 975 10.08 12.29 9.40
C ARG A 975 11.29 12.22 10.34
N SER A 976 12.06 11.11 10.32
CA SER A 976 13.32 11.01 11.07
C SER A 976 14.40 11.99 10.56
N HIS A 977 14.28 12.48 9.34
CA HIS A 977 15.19 13.46 8.73
C HIS A 977 14.54 14.84 8.54
N ALA A 978 13.44 15.14 9.25
CA ALA A 978 12.69 16.38 9.09
C ALA A 978 13.52 17.64 9.42
N HIS A 979 14.51 17.52 10.31
CA HIS A 979 15.41 18.61 10.70
C HIS A 979 16.24 19.18 9.52
N LYS A 980 16.44 18.39 8.46
CA LYS A 980 17.14 18.80 7.24
C LYS A 980 16.24 18.85 6.01
N LEU A 981 14.91 18.80 6.20
CA LEU A 981 13.91 18.88 5.13
C LEU A 981 13.41 20.32 4.96
N HIS A 982 13.45 20.81 3.72
CA HIS A 982 13.03 22.16 3.37
C HIS A 982 11.97 22.16 2.25
N GLY A 983 11.02 23.08 2.31
CA GLY A 983 10.11 23.33 1.19
C GLY A 983 10.49 24.62 0.47
N ILE A 984 10.68 24.57 -0.86
CA ILE A 984 10.93 25.74 -1.69
C ILE A 984 10.02 25.70 -2.91
N VAL A 985 9.07 26.63 -2.95
CA VAL A 985 8.11 26.76 -4.06
C VAL A 985 8.84 27.04 -5.37
N ASN A 986 8.44 26.36 -6.44
CA ASN A 986 8.98 26.57 -7.79
C ASN A 986 8.65 27.98 -8.32
N GLY A 987 9.46 28.47 -9.26
CA GLY A 987 9.15 29.63 -10.08
C GLY A 987 8.80 29.24 -11.52
N ILE A 988 8.43 30.23 -12.33
CA ILE A 988 8.30 30.10 -13.79
C ILE A 988 9.30 31.01 -14.51
N ASP A 989 9.61 30.65 -15.76
CA ASP A 989 10.52 31.40 -16.61
C ASP A 989 9.78 32.55 -17.32
N TYR A 990 10.06 33.80 -16.95
CA TYR A 990 9.45 35.00 -17.55
C TYR A 990 10.01 35.32 -18.95
N GLU A 991 11.00 34.59 -19.45
CA GLU A 991 11.37 34.65 -20.87
C GLU A 991 10.37 33.87 -21.73
N ILE A 992 9.82 32.79 -21.18
CA ILE A 992 8.85 31.91 -21.85
C ILE A 992 7.42 32.37 -21.59
N PHE A 993 7.11 32.68 -20.33
CA PHE A 993 5.75 32.93 -19.83
C PHE A 993 5.55 34.41 -19.50
N ASP A 994 5.31 35.23 -20.52
CA ASP A 994 5.11 36.67 -20.35
C ASP A 994 4.09 37.22 -21.35
N PRO A 995 2.83 37.50 -20.93
CA PRO A 995 1.78 37.93 -21.84
C PRO A 995 2.06 39.27 -22.54
N HIS A 996 3.07 40.02 -22.10
CA HIS A 996 3.48 41.26 -22.78
C HIS A 996 4.30 41.01 -24.05
N LYS A 997 4.95 39.84 -24.17
CA LYS A 997 5.89 39.53 -25.27
C LYS A 997 5.76 38.11 -25.82
N ASP A 998 4.83 37.31 -25.30
CA ASP A 998 4.66 35.92 -25.69
C ASP A 998 4.27 35.84 -27.19
N PRO A 999 5.12 35.25 -28.05
CA PRO A 999 4.85 35.17 -29.48
C PRO A 999 3.71 34.20 -29.82
N ASN A 1000 3.29 33.34 -28.89
CA ASN A 1000 2.28 32.33 -29.14
C ASN A 1000 0.85 32.81 -28.88
N ILE A 1001 0.67 34.02 -28.34
CA ILE A 1001 -0.65 34.61 -28.07
C ILE A 1001 -0.97 35.72 -29.08
N PRO A 1002 -2.23 35.87 -29.49
CA PRO A 1002 -2.59 36.81 -30.56
C PRO A 1002 -2.58 38.28 -30.16
N HIS A 1003 -2.82 38.58 -28.87
CA HIS A 1003 -2.82 39.95 -28.34
C HIS A 1003 -2.00 40.01 -27.06
N HIS A 1004 -1.11 40.99 -26.97
CA HIS A 1004 -0.27 41.21 -25.79
C HIS A 1004 -0.95 42.09 -24.75
N TYR A 1005 -0.70 41.81 -23.48
CA TYR A 1005 -1.26 42.55 -22.36
C TYR A 1005 -0.36 42.51 -21.12
N SER A 1006 -0.69 43.33 -20.12
CA SER A 1006 0.09 43.45 -18.88
C SER A 1006 -0.84 43.64 -17.68
N ALA A 1007 -0.31 43.52 -16.45
CA ALA A 1007 -1.08 43.76 -15.24
C ALA A 1007 -1.69 45.18 -15.16
N SER A 1008 -1.02 46.19 -15.76
CA SER A 1008 -1.54 47.56 -15.84
C SER A 1008 -2.63 47.76 -16.89
N ALA A 1009 -2.70 46.88 -17.89
CA ALA A 1009 -3.67 46.94 -18.99
C ALA A 1009 -4.09 45.50 -19.41
N PRO A 1010 -4.89 44.80 -18.58
CA PRO A 1010 -5.29 43.42 -18.84
C PRO A 1010 -6.44 43.28 -19.84
N GLU A 1011 -7.04 44.39 -20.28
CA GLU A 1011 -8.23 44.41 -21.14
C GLU A 1011 -8.07 43.60 -22.46
N PRO A 1012 -6.90 43.58 -23.14
CA PRO A 1012 -6.69 42.77 -24.34
C PRO A 1012 -6.76 41.25 -24.12
N LYS A 1013 -6.73 40.76 -22.86
CA LYS A 1013 -7.00 39.36 -22.54
C LYS A 1013 -8.36 38.89 -23.08
N ALA A 1014 -9.36 39.78 -23.11
CA ALA A 1014 -10.67 39.48 -23.67
C ALA A 1014 -10.63 39.18 -25.18
N LEU A 1015 -9.68 39.78 -25.92
CA LEU A 1015 -9.47 39.48 -27.34
C LEU A 1015 -8.85 38.09 -27.52
N CYS A 1016 -7.86 37.74 -26.68
CA CYS A 1016 -7.29 36.38 -26.66
C CYS A 1016 -8.36 35.31 -26.40
N ARG A 1017 -9.31 35.58 -25.49
CA ARG A 1017 -10.45 34.69 -25.21
C ARG A 1017 -11.39 34.53 -26.40
N ALA A 1018 -11.74 35.64 -27.07
CA ALA A 1018 -12.62 35.61 -28.22
C ALA A 1018 -12.01 34.81 -29.38
N GLU A 1019 -10.71 34.99 -29.62
CA GLU A 1019 -9.97 34.23 -30.63
C GLU A 1019 -9.82 32.75 -30.25
N LEU A 1020 -9.48 32.43 -29.01
CA LEU A 1020 -9.39 31.04 -28.54
C LEU A 1020 -10.71 30.29 -28.72
N ARG A 1021 -11.85 30.95 -28.44
CA ARG A 1021 -13.18 30.37 -28.71
C ARG A 1021 -13.38 30.08 -30.19
N SER A 1022 -13.00 31.02 -31.05
CA SER A 1022 -13.11 30.85 -32.50
C SER A 1022 -12.19 29.75 -33.02
N GLU A 1023 -10.95 29.65 -32.51
CA GLU A 1023 -9.97 28.62 -32.86
C GLU A 1023 -10.48 27.23 -32.50
N LEU A 1024 -11.13 27.09 -31.33
CA LEU A 1024 -11.60 25.81 -30.79
C LEU A 1024 -13.06 25.46 -31.16
N GLY A 1025 -13.74 26.30 -31.94
CA GLY A 1025 -15.13 26.07 -32.34
C GLY A 1025 -16.17 26.27 -31.23
N LEU A 1026 -15.80 26.94 -30.13
CA LEU A 1026 -16.71 27.27 -29.04
C LEU A 1026 -17.61 28.46 -29.39
N GLU A 1027 -18.83 28.49 -28.85
CA GLU A 1027 -19.75 29.61 -29.03
C GLU A 1027 -19.20 30.90 -28.41
N GLN A 1028 -19.40 32.02 -29.09
CA GLN A 1028 -19.14 33.33 -28.49
C GLN A 1028 -20.20 33.62 -27.43
N SER A 1029 -19.76 33.81 -26.19
CA SER A 1029 -20.65 33.90 -25.02
C SER A 1029 -20.06 34.79 -23.93
N ASP A 1030 -20.93 35.38 -23.10
CA ASP A 1030 -20.49 36.10 -21.89
C ASP A 1030 -20.20 35.17 -20.72
N ARG A 1031 -20.40 33.85 -20.87
CA ARG A 1031 -20.09 32.84 -19.85
C ARG A 1031 -18.57 32.70 -19.64
N PRO A 1032 -18.09 32.28 -18.46
CA PRO A 1032 -16.66 32.09 -18.24
C PRO A 1032 -16.12 30.87 -19.02
N LEU A 1033 -14.93 31.02 -19.58
CA LEU A 1033 -14.18 29.93 -20.19
C LEU A 1033 -13.23 29.30 -19.16
N CYS A 1034 -13.50 28.05 -18.79
CA CYS A 1034 -12.71 27.30 -17.84
C CYS A 1034 -11.73 26.38 -18.58
N ALA A 1035 -10.50 26.31 -18.10
CA ALA A 1035 -9.43 25.54 -18.73
C ALA A 1035 -8.88 24.45 -17.82
N MET A 1036 -8.45 23.35 -18.44
CA MET A 1036 -7.60 22.34 -17.82
C MET A 1036 -6.38 22.12 -18.71
N VAL A 1037 -5.19 22.37 -18.14
CA VAL A 1037 -3.88 22.14 -18.80
C VAL A 1037 -3.13 21.15 -17.92
N SER A 1038 -3.27 19.86 -18.19
CA SER A 1038 -2.77 18.80 -17.29
C SER A 1038 -2.54 17.47 -18.00
N ARG A 1039 -1.77 16.58 -17.38
CA ARG A 1039 -1.87 15.14 -17.66
C ARG A 1039 -3.24 14.63 -17.20
N LEU A 1040 -3.80 13.66 -17.90
CA LEU A 1040 -5.16 13.18 -17.65
C LEU A 1040 -5.17 11.88 -16.83
N TYR A 1041 -4.88 11.97 -15.54
CA TYR A 1041 -4.87 10.85 -14.58
C TYR A 1041 -5.68 11.21 -13.32
N ASP A 1042 -6.14 10.20 -12.57
CA ASP A 1042 -6.92 10.38 -11.32
C ASP A 1042 -6.27 11.34 -10.32
N VAL A 1043 -4.94 11.29 -10.18
CA VAL A 1043 -4.21 12.16 -9.24
C VAL A 1043 -4.41 13.65 -9.53
N LYS A 1044 -4.89 14.02 -10.73
CA LYS A 1044 -5.22 15.39 -11.16
C LYS A 1044 -6.69 15.78 -10.92
N GLY A 1045 -7.46 14.95 -10.22
CA GLY A 1045 -8.83 15.25 -9.84
C GLY A 1045 -9.85 15.08 -10.96
N LEU A 1046 -9.54 14.28 -11.98
CA LEU A 1046 -10.42 14.12 -13.13
C LEU A 1046 -11.67 13.28 -12.84
N ASP A 1047 -11.60 12.41 -11.84
CA ASP A 1047 -12.75 11.74 -11.24
C ASP A 1047 -13.74 12.75 -10.63
N LEU A 1048 -13.23 13.82 -9.99
CA LEU A 1048 -14.08 14.92 -9.49
C LEU A 1048 -14.72 15.70 -10.63
N VAL A 1049 -13.93 16.00 -11.67
CA VAL A 1049 -14.40 16.72 -12.86
C VAL A 1049 -15.48 15.92 -13.57
N GLU A 1050 -15.28 14.63 -13.78
CA GLU A 1050 -16.24 13.73 -14.43
C GLU A 1050 -17.60 13.75 -13.71
N GLN A 1051 -17.58 13.56 -12.38
CA GLN A 1051 -18.80 13.54 -11.57
C GLN A 1051 -19.51 14.90 -11.55
N ALA A 1052 -18.75 16.00 -11.54
CA ALA A 1052 -19.30 17.37 -11.56
C ALA A 1052 -19.71 17.83 -12.97
N MET A 1053 -19.19 17.23 -14.04
CA MET A 1053 -19.35 17.69 -15.42
C MET A 1053 -20.81 17.87 -15.84
N PRO A 1054 -21.75 16.91 -15.59
CA PRO A 1054 -23.16 17.11 -15.93
C PRO A 1054 -23.77 18.37 -15.30
N ALA A 1055 -23.44 18.65 -14.03
CA ALA A 1055 -23.92 19.82 -13.30
C ALA A 1055 -23.27 21.11 -13.81
N LEU A 1056 -21.97 21.08 -14.13
CA LEU A 1056 -21.23 22.20 -14.71
C LEU A 1056 -21.76 22.58 -16.11
N MET A 1057 -22.04 21.58 -16.94
CA MET A 1057 -22.64 21.80 -18.26
C MET A 1057 -24.02 22.44 -18.14
N LYS A 1058 -24.85 21.98 -17.20
CA LYS A 1058 -26.17 22.56 -16.91
C LYS A 1058 -26.06 24.00 -16.35
N PHE A 1059 -25.06 24.28 -15.53
CA PHE A 1059 -24.81 25.63 -15.00
C PHE A 1059 -24.38 26.62 -16.11
N GLY A 1060 -23.74 26.11 -17.17
CA GLY A 1060 -23.48 26.86 -18.40
C GLY A 1060 -22.09 27.48 -18.48
N VAL A 1061 -21.06 26.89 -17.84
CA VAL A 1061 -19.66 27.25 -18.12
C VAL A 1061 -19.19 26.64 -19.44
N GLN A 1062 -18.21 27.26 -20.10
CA GLN A 1062 -17.50 26.64 -21.21
C GLN A 1062 -16.21 25.98 -20.70
N VAL A 1063 -15.80 24.87 -21.31
CA VAL A 1063 -14.64 24.10 -20.87
C VAL A 1063 -13.70 23.85 -22.05
N VAL A 1064 -12.41 24.14 -21.86
CA VAL A 1064 -11.33 23.71 -22.75
C VAL A 1064 -10.37 22.81 -21.98
N VAL A 1065 -10.01 21.66 -22.55
CA VAL A 1065 -8.97 20.78 -22.00
C VAL A 1065 -7.86 20.56 -23.02
N ILE A 1066 -6.62 20.59 -22.54
CA ILE A 1066 -5.45 20.10 -23.26
C ILE A 1066 -4.67 19.16 -22.36
N GLY A 1067 -4.34 17.98 -22.88
CA GLY A 1067 -3.68 16.94 -22.10
C GLY A 1067 -3.72 15.58 -22.75
N THR A 1068 -2.96 14.65 -22.18
CA THR A 1068 -3.00 13.22 -22.51
C THR A 1068 -2.82 12.43 -21.22
N GLY A 1069 -3.32 11.19 -21.20
CA GLY A 1069 -3.25 10.33 -20.02
C GLY A 1069 -4.12 9.09 -20.18
N ASP A 1070 -4.86 8.73 -19.14
CA ASP A 1070 -5.78 7.60 -19.17
C ASP A 1070 -6.84 7.79 -20.25
N ARG A 1071 -6.99 6.74 -21.06
CA ARG A 1071 -7.88 6.75 -22.22
C ARG A 1071 -9.32 7.10 -21.85
N ARG A 1072 -9.78 6.66 -20.67
CA ARG A 1072 -11.10 7.03 -20.14
C ARG A 1072 -11.34 8.54 -20.12
N TYR A 1073 -10.40 9.31 -19.59
CA TYR A 1073 -10.56 10.75 -19.49
C TYR A 1073 -10.43 11.44 -20.84
N GLU A 1074 -9.54 10.94 -21.69
CA GLU A 1074 -9.46 11.39 -23.08
C GLU A 1074 -10.80 11.18 -23.80
N ASP A 1075 -11.39 9.99 -23.68
CA ASP A 1075 -12.65 9.62 -24.30
C ASP A 1075 -13.84 10.36 -23.68
N MET A 1076 -13.83 10.60 -22.36
CA MET A 1076 -14.80 11.46 -21.67
C MET A 1076 -14.82 12.86 -22.26
N PHE A 1077 -13.66 13.52 -22.36
CA PHE A 1077 -13.58 14.87 -22.90
C PHE A 1077 -13.89 14.92 -24.40
N ARG A 1078 -13.47 13.93 -25.19
CA ARG A 1078 -13.87 13.78 -26.61
C ARG A 1078 -15.39 13.66 -26.75
N ARG A 1079 -16.03 12.85 -25.89
CA ARG A 1079 -17.49 12.67 -25.88
C ARG A 1079 -18.21 13.97 -25.55
N TYR A 1080 -17.82 14.68 -24.50
CA TYR A 1080 -18.40 15.98 -24.17
C TYR A 1080 -18.17 17.02 -25.28
N ALA A 1081 -17.00 17.05 -25.90
CA ALA A 1081 -16.74 17.92 -27.04
C ALA A 1081 -17.60 17.56 -28.27
N GLY A 1082 -17.93 16.28 -28.48
CA GLY A 1082 -18.85 15.85 -29.54
C GLY A 1082 -20.32 16.16 -29.23
N GLU A 1083 -20.77 15.91 -28.00
CA GLU A 1083 -22.16 16.14 -27.56
C GLU A 1083 -22.48 17.63 -27.36
N ARG A 1084 -21.46 18.44 -27.04
CA ARG A 1084 -21.57 19.85 -26.64
C ARG A 1084 -20.52 20.72 -27.34
N SER A 1085 -20.38 20.60 -28.66
CA SER A 1085 -19.32 21.25 -29.45
C SER A 1085 -19.23 22.78 -29.31
N GLY A 1086 -20.32 23.47 -28.98
CA GLY A 1086 -20.32 24.92 -28.68
C GLY A 1086 -19.89 25.29 -27.25
N GLN A 1087 -19.77 24.31 -26.35
CA GLN A 1087 -19.53 24.52 -24.91
C GLN A 1087 -18.26 23.83 -24.40
N VAL A 1088 -17.85 22.70 -25.01
CA VAL A 1088 -16.67 21.93 -24.62
C VAL A 1088 -15.73 21.73 -25.80
N ALA A 1089 -14.44 22.00 -25.59
CA ALA A 1089 -13.37 21.71 -26.54
C ALA A 1089 -12.30 20.82 -25.89
N ALA A 1090 -11.85 19.80 -26.61
CA ALA A 1090 -10.84 18.85 -26.14
C ALA A 1090 -9.69 18.69 -27.14
N ALA A 1091 -8.51 19.20 -26.77
CA ALA A 1091 -7.27 19.04 -27.51
C ALA A 1091 -6.44 17.92 -26.87
N ILE A 1092 -6.70 16.67 -27.26
CA ILE A 1092 -5.99 15.53 -26.67
C ILE A 1092 -4.60 15.39 -27.31
N GLY A 1093 -3.56 15.53 -26.48
CA GLY A 1093 -2.16 15.55 -26.89
C GLY A 1093 -1.35 16.62 -26.15
N PHE A 1094 -0.13 16.88 -26.63
CA PHE A 1094 0.73 17.93 -26.12
C PHE A 1094 1.02 18.97 -27.20
N ASP A 1095 0.58 20.20 -26.98
CA ASP A 1095 0.84 21.37 -27.83
C ASP A 1095 1.13 22.58 -26.94
N ALA A 1096 2.42 22.94 -26.83
CA ALA A 1096 2.85 24.02 -25.95
C ALA A 1096 2.36 25.42 -26.40
N PRO A 1097 2.43 25.80 -27.69
CA PRO A 1097 1.79 27.02 -28.17
C PRO A 1097 0.29 27.10 -27.86
N LEU A 1098 -0.47 26.01 -28.08
CA LEU A 1098 -1.89 26.00 -27.74
C LEU A 1098 -2.12 26.13 -26.23
N ALA A 1099 -1.31 25.47 -25.40
CA ALA A 1099 -1.38 25.63 -23.94
C ALA A 1099 -1.18 27.11 -23.51
N GLN A 1100 -0.25 27.85 -24.11
CA GLN A 1100 -0.07 29.28 -23.83
C GLN A 1100 -1.26 30.12 -24.28
N ARG A 1101 -1.86 29.83 -25.44
CA ARG A 1101 -3.12 30.47 -25.86
C ARG A 1101 -4.26 30.16 -24.91
N ILE A 1102 -4.35 28.94 -24.38
CA ILE A 1102 -5.33 28.56 -23.36
C ILE A 1102 -5.10 29.37 -22.07
N TYR A 1103 -3.87 29.48 -21.57
CA TYR A 1103 -3.58 30.33 -20.41
C TYR A 1103 -3.92 31.80 -20.67
N ALA A 1104 -3.72 32.30 -21.90
CA ALA A 1104 -4.04 33.67 -22.23
C ALA A 1104 -5.54 33.94 -22.40
N GLY A 1105 -6.29 33.01 -22.98
CA GLY A 1105 -7.71 33.17 -23.32
C GLY A 1105 -8.69 32.66 -22.27
N ALA A 1106 -8.29 31.74 -21.39
CA ALA A 1106 -9.18 31.24 -20.34
C ALA A 1106 -9.42 32.27 -19.23
N ASP A 1107 -10.56 32.16 -18.57
CA ASP A 1107 -10.92 32.92 -17.38
C ASP A 1107 -10.48 32.21 -16.11
N MET A 1108 -10.67 30.88 -16.08
CA MET A 1108 -10.38 30.06 -14.91
C MET A 1108 -9.50 28.88 -15.29
N LEU A 1109 -8.59 28.48 -14.41
CA LEU A 1109 -7.85 27.23 -14.54
C LEU A 1109 -8.28 26.26 -13.45
N TRP A 1110 -8.76 25.07 -13.81
CA TRP A 1110 -9.13 24.04 -12.85
C TRP A 1110 -7.93 23.14 -12.54
N MET A 1111 -7.61 23.01 -11.25
CA MET A 1111 -6.62 22.06 -10.73
C MET A 1111 -7.18 21.36 -9.47
N PRO A 1112 -8.16 20.46 -9.62
CA PRO A 1112 -8.79 19.74 -8.51
C PRO A 1112 -7.93 18.57 -7.98
N SER A 1113 -6.60 18.68 -8.07
CA SER A 1113 -5.65 17.59 -7.85
C SER A 1113 -5.78 16.92 -6.48
N ARG A 1114 -5.65 15.59 -6.46
CA ARG A 1114 -5.64 14.77 -5.24
C ARG A 1114 -4.40 15.05 -4.40
N TYR A 1115 -3.27 15.23 -5.06
CA TYR A 1115 -2.09 15.87 -4.50
C TYR A 1115 -1.32 16.58 -5.61
N GLU A 1116 -0.59 17.65 -5.27
CA GLU A 1116 0.21 18.41 -6.23
C GLU A 1116 1.47 18.93 -5.54
N PRO A 1117 2.62 18.25 -5.67
CA PRO A 1117 3.83 18.59 -4.92
C PRO A 1117 4.25 20.06 -5.04
N GLY A 1118 4.18 20.60 -6.25
CA GLY A 1118 4.49 22.00 -6.55
C GLY A 1118 3.47 22.64 -7.48
N GLY A 1119 3.25 22.04 -8.66
CA GLY A 1119 2.41 22.59 -9.72
C GLY A 1119 3.05 23.80 -10.40
N LEU A 1120 3.13 23.79 -11.73
CA LEU A 1120 3.56 24.97 -12.51
C LEU A 1120 2.37 25.70 -13.16
N ALA A 1121 1.28 24.98 -13.44
CA ALA A 1121 0.16 25.49 -14.20
C ALA A 1121 -0.55 26.65 -13.50
N GLN A 1122 -0.69 26.62 -12.18
CA GLN A 1122 -1.28 27.70 -11.40
C GLN A 1122 -0.40 28.97 -11.42
N LEU A 1123 0.93 28.82 -11.40
CA LEU A 1123 1.84 29.96 -11.49
C LEU A 1123 1.78 30.61 -12.88
N ILE A 1124 1.71 29.81 -13.94
CA ILE A 1124 1.51 30.30 -15.30
C ILE A 1124 0.13 30.99 -15.40
N ALA A 1125 -0.92 30.40 -14.82
CA ALA A 1125 -2.24 30.99 -14.83
C ALA A 1125 -2.28 32.35 -14.11
N LEU A 1126 -1.68 32.49 -12.92
CA LEU A 1126 -1.53 33.78 -12.23
C LEU A 1126 -0.85 34.81 -13.13
N ARG A 1127 0.27 34.42 -13.77
CA ARG A 1127 1.04 35.30 -14.67
C ARG A 1127 0.22 35.80 -15.87
N TYR A 1128 -0.67 34.97 -16.41
CA TYR A 1128 -1.54 35.30 -17.54
C TYR A 1128 -2.92 35.84 -17.09
N GLY A 1129 -3.12 36.08 -15.79
CA GLY A 1129 -4.39 36.59 -15.27
C GLY A 1129 -5.57 35.63 -15.45
N THR A 1130 -5.30 34.33 -15.47
CA THR A 1130 -6.30 33.26 -15.46
C THR A 1130 -6.44 32.77 -14.03
N VAL A 1131 -7.65 32.89 -13.48
CA VAL A 1131 -7.89 32.72 -12.04
C VAL A 1131 -7.92 31.22 -11.67
N PRO A 1132 -7.03 30.73 -10.79
CA PRO A 1132 -7.00 29.31 -10.43
C PRO A 1132 -8.19 28.90 -9.55
N VAL A 1133 -8.77 27.73 -9.83
CA VAL A 1133 -9.72 27.02 -8.97
C VAL A 1133 -9.08 25.69 -8.57
N VAL A 1134 -8.65 25.58 -7.32
CA VAL A 1134 -7.72 24.54 -6.88
C VAL A 1134 -8.17 23.82 -5.62
N ARG A 1135 -7.72 22.57 -5.44
CA ARG A 1135 -7.79 21.94 -4.12
C ARG A 1135 -6.64 22.41 -3.23
N VAL A 1136 -6.89 22.56 -1.93
CA VAL A 1136 -5.86 22.88 -0.92
C VAL A 1136 -4.98 21.65 -0.66
N THR A 1137 -3.93 21.48 -1.47
CA THR A 1137 -2.92 20.41 -1.33
C THR A 1137 -1.57 20.86 -1.89
N GLY A 1138 -0.46 20.41 -1.30
CA GLY A 1138 0.90 20.67 -1.74
C GLY A 1138 1.14 22.12 -2.18
N GLY A 1139 1.79 22.30 -3.32
CA GLY A 1139 2.14 23.64 -3.84
C GLY A 1139 0.94 24.52 -4.20
N LEU A 1140 -0.24 23.94 -4.43
CA LEU A 1140 -1.47 24.71 -4.65
C LEU A 1140 -1.88 25.49 -3.39
N ALA A 1141 -1.75 24.86 -2.21
CA ALA A 1141 -2.07 25.52 -0.94
C ALA A 1141 -1.09 26.66 -0.60
N ASP A 1142 0.17 26.53 -1.02
CA ASP A 1142 1.19 27.55 -0.78
C ASP A 1142 0.99 28.76 -1.70
N THR A 1143 0.63 28.51 -2.96
CA THR A 1143 0.58 29.51 -4.02
C THR A 1143 -0.79 30.19 -4.16
N ILE A 1144 -1.89 29.48 -3.87
CA ILE A 1144 -3.26 29.99 -4.06
C ILE A 1144 -3.95 30.22 -2.72
N LYS A 1145 -4.48 31.43 -2.53
CA LYS A 1145 -5.23 31.88 -1.36
C LYS A 1145 -6.66 32.20 -1.76
N ASP A 1146 -7.63 31.62 -1.04
CA ASP A 1146 -9.06 31.78 -1.34
C ASP A 1146 -9.46 33.26 -1.41
N TYR A 1147 -10.20 33.61 -2.46
CA TYR A 1147 -10.60 34.98 -2.70
C TYR A 1147 -11.76 35.39 -1.79
N ASP A 1148 -11.51 36.40 -0.97
CA ASP A 1148 -12.51 37.10 -0.18
C ASP A 1148 -12.90 38.41 -0.89
N PRO A 1149 -14.12 38.51 -1.47
CA PRO A 1149 -14.57 39.70 -2.18
C PRO A 1149 -14.82 40.90 -1.25
N VAL A 1150 -15.06 40.68 0.05
CA VAL A 1150 -15.28 41.75 1.03
C VAL A 1150 -13.95 42.36 1.45
N ALA A 1151 -12.98 41.52 1.80
CA ALA A 1151 -11.64 41.98 2.17
C ALA A 1151 -10.78 42.36 0.95
N SER A 1152 -11.20 41.99 -0.26
CA SER A 1152 -10.42 42.12 -1.50
C SER A 1152 -9.03 41.49 -1.38
N LYS A 1153 -8.96 40.29 -0.79
CA LYS A 1153 -7.74 39.50 -0.58
C LYS A 1153 -7.87 38.12 -1.22
N GLY A 1154 -6.74 37.49 -1.56
CA GLY A 1154 -6.68 36.19 -2.24
C GLY A 1154 -6.51 36.32 -3.76
N ASN A 1155 -6.07 35.23 -4.39
CA ASN A 1155 -5.62 35.16 -5.79
C ASN A 1155 -6.19 33.92 -6.52
N GLY A 1156 -7.30 33.37 -6.03
CA GLY A 1156 -7.97 32.22 -6.63
C GLY A 1156 -9.09 31.67 -5.76
N PHE A 1157 -9.70 30.57 -6.18
CA PHE A 1157 -10.76 29.89 -5.44
C PHE A 1157 -10.27 28.51 -5.00
N THR A 1158 -10.51 28.16 -3.75
CA THR A 1158 -10.01 26.93 -3.15
C THR A 1158 -11.14 26.05 -2.61
N PHE A 1159 -10.88 24.76 -2.50
CA PHE A 1159 -11.69 23.82 -1.73
C PHE A 1159 -10.79 22.80 -1.05
N ALA A 1160 -11.18 22.24 0.09
CA ALA A 1160 -10.32 21.36 0.88
C ALA A 1160 -10.70 19.86 0.77
N PRO A 1161 -11.97 19.45 0.97
CA PRO A 1161 -12.34 18.05 0.83
C PRO A 1161 -12.17 17.58 -0.62
N TYR A 1162 -11.63 16.38 -0.82
CA TYR A 1162 -11.54 15.76 -2.16
C TYR A 1162 -12.90 15.22 -2.56
N ASP A 1163 -13.79 16.13 -2.96
CA ASP A 1163 -15.21 15.87 -3.19
C ASP A 1163 -15.71 16.64 -4.43
N PRO A 1164 -16.49 16.00 -5.32
CA PRO A 1164 -16.89 16.61 -6.59
C PRO A 1164 -17.82 17.82 -6.40
N TRP A 1165 -18.61 17.84 -5.32
CA TRP A 1165 -19.53 18.93 -5.04
C TRP A 1165 -18.83 20.12 -4.39
N GLN A 1166 -17.75 19.89 -3.65
CA GLN A 1166 -16.86 20.96 -3.19
C GLN A 1166 -16.12 21.61 -4.36
N PHE A 1167 -15.64 20.81 -5.31
CA PHE A 1167 -15.10 21.33 -6.57
C PHE A 1167 -16.16 22.14 -7.34
N TYR A 1168 -17.35 21.57 -7.55
CA TYR A 1168 -18.47 22.27 -8.19
C TYR A 1168 -18.79 23.60 -7.50
N ALA A 1169 -18.88 23.62 -6.16
CA ALA A 1169 -19.14 24.82 -5.39
C ALA A 1169 -18.04 25.88 -5.59
N ALA A 1170 -16.76 25.49 -5.61
CA ALA A 1170 -15.66 26.42 -5.88
C ALA A 1170 -15.75 27.02 -7.30
N VAL A 1171 -16.09 26.21 -8.31
CA VAL A 1171 -16.31 26.70 -9.68
C VAL A 1171 -17.51 27.65 -9.74
N VAL A 1172 -18.61 27.35 -9.04
CA VAL A 1172 -19.78 28.24 -8.97
C VAL A 1172 -19.43 29.56 -8.29
N ARG A 1173 -18.67 29.55 -7.17
CA ARG A 1173 -18.19 30.79 -6.53
C ARG A 1173 -17.36 31.65 -7.48
N ALA A 1174 -16.46 31.02 -8.22
CA ALA A 1174 -15.64 31.70 -9.22
C ALA A 1174 -16.51 32.29 -10.34
N ALA A 1175 -17.45 31.51 -10.87
CA ALA A 1175 -18.34 31.91 -11.96
C ALA A 1175 -19.34 33.01 -11.55
N GLU A 1176 -19.87 32.99 -10.33
CA GLU A 1176 -20.71 34.08 -9.83
C GLU A 1176 -19.89 35.35 -9.59
N THR A 1177 -18.66 35.24 -9.08
CA THR A 1177 -17.75 36.40 -8.94
C THR A 1177 -17.40 37.02 -10.29
N TYR A 1178 -17.17 36.18 -11.31
CA TYR A 1178 -16.90 36.59 -12.68
C TYR A 1178 -18.01 37.49 -13.27
N ARG A 1179 -19.27 37.35 -12.81
CA ARG A 1179 -20.39 38.21 -13.23
C ARG A 1179 -20.30 39.64 -12.71
N HIS A 1180 -19.32 39.96 -11.87
CA HIS A 1180 -19.03 41.29 -11.35
C HIS A 1180 -17.70 41.81 -11.95
N PRO A 1181 -17.73 42.52 -13.10
CA PRO A 1181 -16.52 42.86 -13.86
C PRO A 1181 -15.48 43.65 -13.07
N SER A 1182 -15.90 44.53 -12.16
CA SER A 1182 -14.99 45.30 -11.31
C SER A 1182 -14.20 44.43 -10.34
N LEU A 1183 -14.86 43.48 -9.68
CA LEU A 1183 -14.23 42.51 -8.77
C LEU A 1183 -13.30 41.57 -9.53
N TRP A 1184 -13.77 41.04 -10.67
CA TRP A 1184 -12.98 40.12 -11.49
C TRP A 1184 -11.74 40.79 -12.08
N SER A 1185 -11.86 42.02 -12.58
CA SER A 1185 -10.72 42.78 -13.11
C SER A 1185 -9.70 43.10 -12.01
N GLY A 1186 -10.16 43.39 -10.79
CA GLY A 1186 -9.29 43.56 -9.63
C GLY A 1186 -8.52 42.28 -9.27
N LEU A 1187 -9.18 41.12 -9.37
CA LEU A 1187 -8.56 39.81 -9.14
C LEU A 1187 -7.50 39.50 -10.21
N ILE A 1188 -7.82 39.66 -11.51
CA ILE A 1188 -6.86 39.49 -12.61
C ILE A 1188 -5.60 40.34 -12.40
N ARG A 1189 -5.76 41.63 -12.07
CA ARG A 1189 -4.62 42.52 -11.85
C ARG A 1189 -3.78 42.09 -10.66
N ARG A 1190 -4.39 41.54 -9.61
CA ARG A 1190 -3.66 41.02 -8.45
C ARG A 1190 -2.85 39.79 -8.86
N ASP A 1191 -3.49 38.82 -9.50
CA ASP A 1191 -2.88 37.58 -9.95
C ASP A 1191 -1.65 37.85 -10.85
N MET A 1192 -1.77 38.77 -11.80
CA MET A 1192 -0.67 39.14 -12.70
C MET A 1192 0.49 39.92 -12.03
N ASN A 1193 0.24 40.52 -10.87
CA ASN A 1193 1.24 41.25 -10.09
C ASN A 1193 1.94 40.38 -9.04
N GLU A 1194 1.48 39.15 -8.81
CA GLU A 1194 2.20 38.19 -7.97
C GLU A 1194 3.56 37.85 -8.61
N ASP A 1195 4.63 37.96 -7.81
CA ASP A 1195 5.96 37.53 -8.25
C ASP A 1195 6.08 36.02 -8.13
N VAL A 1196 5.82 35.34 -9.24
CA VAL A 1196 5.96 33.88 -9.42
C VAL A 1196 7.22 33.52 -10.19
N SER A 1197 8.21 34.44 -10.30
CA SER A 1197 9.47 34.20 -11.00
C SER A 1197 10.44 33.34 -10.19
N TRP A 1198 11.43 32.76 -10.88
CA TRP A 1198 12.54 32.04 -10.21
C TRP A 1198 13.42 32.93 -9.32
N SER A 1199 13.42 34.26 -9.49
CA SER A 1199 14.33 35.16 -8.76
C SER A 1199 14.21 35.00 -7.25
N LYS A 1200 12.98 34.94 -6.74
CA LYS A 1200 12.68 34.78 -5.31
C LYS A 1200 13.03 33.37 -4.81
N SER A 1201 12.68 32.34 -5.57
CA SER A 1201 12.97 30.95 -5.21
C SER A 1201 14.46 30.64 -5.24
N ALA A 1202 15.20 31.16 -6.23
CA ALA A 1202 16.64 30.96 -6.38
C ALA A 1202 17.43 31.49 -5.18
N GLN A 1203 17.02 32.63 -4.60
CA GLN A 1203 17.64 33.13 -3.36
C GLN A 1203 17.46 32.16 -2.18
N ARG A 1204 16.29 31.51 -2.07
CA ARG A 1204 16.06 30.46 -1.07
C ARG A 1204 16.92 29.22 -1.32
N TYR A 1205 17.15 28.85 -2.58
CA TYR A 1205 18.09 27.78 -2.94
C TYR A 1205 19.53 28.15 -2.57
N VAL A 1206 19.95 29.41 -2.74
CA VAL A 1206 21.28 29.86 -2.28
C VAL A 1206 21.43 29.71 -0.75
N GLN A 1207 20.40 30.07 0.02
CA GLN A 1207 20.37 29.85 1.47
C GLN A 1207 20.43 28.36 1.82
N LEU A 1208 19.73 27.50 1.07
CA LEU A 1208 19.79 26.05 1.20
C LEU A 1208 21.21 25.52 0.94
N PHE A 1209 21.91 26.02 -0.08
CA PHE A 1209 23.28 25.62 -0.38
C PHE A 1209 24.27 26.04 0.71
N HIS A 1210 24.12 27.24 1.28
CA HIS A 1210 24.92 27.63 2.45
C HIS A 1210 24.68 26.69 3.64
N SER A 1211 23.42 26.28 3.87
CA SER A 1211 23.06 25.33 4.92
C SER A 1211 23.70 23.95 4.67
N ALA A 1212 23.70 23.48 3.41
CA ALA A 1212 24.37 22.24 3.02
C ALA A 1212 25.88 22.28 3.27
N ILE A 1213 26.54 23.39 2.90
CA ILE A 1213 27.98 23.59 3.10
C ILE A 1213 28.33 23.63 4.60
N ALA A 1214 27.51 24.30 5.40
CA ALA A 1214 27.69 24.35 6.86
C ALA A 1214 27.55 22.95 7.49
N SER A 1215 26.47 22.23 7.16
CA SER A 1215 26.21 20.85 7.59
C SER A 1215 27.36 19.90 7.22
N ARG A 1216 27.89 20.02 5.99
CA ARG A 1216 29.03 19.19 5.53
C ARG A 1216 30.30 19.45 6.34
N ARG A 1217 30.60 20.71 6.67
CA ARG A 1217 31.77 21.08 7.49
C ARG A 1217 31.65 20.59 8.93
N GLU A 1218 30.46 20.71 9.50
CA GLU A 1218 30.15 20.25 10.85
C GLU A 1218 30.34 18.73 10.98
N ARG A 1219 29.79 17.93 10.06
CA ARG A 1219 30.00 16.47 10.03
C ARG A 1219 31.47 16.06 9.92
N ARG A 1220 32.32 16.91 9.33
CA ARG A 1220 33.77 16.67 9.18
C ARG A 1220 34.58 17.17 10.39
N GLY A 1221 33.94 17.77 11.40
CA GLY A 1221 34.60 18.31 12.59
C GLY A 1221 35.40 19.59 12.32
N VAL A 1222 35.08 20.33 11.26
CA VAL A 1222 35.75 21.59 10.91
C VAL A 1222 34.90 22.74 11.45
N THR A 1223 35.23 23.25 12.65
CA THR A 1223 34.58 24.45 13.22
C THR A 1223 34.76 25.65 12.30
N ALA A 1224 33.69 26.41 12.09
CA ALA A 1224 33.74 27.66 11.34
C ALA A 1224 34.80 28.60 11.94
N ALA A 1225 35.85 28.90 11.17
CA ALA A 1225 36.67 30.07 11.46
C ALA A 1225 35.75 31.30 11.34
N ALA A 1226 35.75 32.14 12.38
CA ALA A 1226 35.06 33.41 12.35
C ALA A 1226 35.72 34.30 11.28
N ASP A 1227 35.04 34.47 10.15
CA ASP A 1227 35.30 35.50 9.15
C ASP A 1227 34.06 36.38 8.97
#